data_AF-A0A067C0V3-F1
#
_entry.id   AF-A0A067C0V3-F1
#
_cell.length_a   1.000
_cell.length_b   1.000
_cell.length_c   1.000
_cell.angle_alpha   90.00
_cell.angle_beta   90.00
_cell.angle_gamma   90.00
#
_symmetry.space_group_name_H-M   'P 1'
#
loop_
_entity.id
_entity.type
_entity.pdbx_description
1 polymer ?
#
loop_
_entity_poly.entity_id
_entity_poly.type
_entity_poly.pdbx_seq_one_letter_code
_entity_poly.pdbx_strand_id
1 'polypeptide(L)'
;MGPSKWGLAVASIGAVLSALVDALTSTVRFQPLPPGSFLSTLEDTPLHISSLALAGVANDTILHMLVACAHGTVRSTDASAWVRAWTMCDRPASFVIETTLVDANQILGSLVYTPDAHYNFDWSSPDLSSPCVHRDQSPETLYFIAIEAALLAPSTTDALLATCAEPLSTSTVRRLAFLFPSNHVAVPVSILAVNNPPSLELPTGVDVAPASCTFAAIVATDMDVDEVANGAGMLTLSMSAPALSAQYLAFASSSLVRHQLQVLSTAHLSRNSVNSTVSAIVVEGPLSGLNAWLQGLSVCALPEATSTSWTLSIADNGNCGSSSSATATYAMAVSITPTILLAPALTVTTPTTTLVMTDPTVAVPLGLQGTAGHVARTSITLASQFGYIGVPTLPSDVEIGSDRYITDVSLRSTGIIAQERITVSSTFTKEVQMLRTTADVGSTIVEAVVVVSLTYLGTTASAVVDLTDEFGSATAVATALQSGLTNAGDITVSRSPPDAQGGCTWSITFASLSGSTIPLLQATVQSFPAPWSGVGSPVTIARTVAGSLVPPVVAVAIPDATVQSGTFVLSVAVDAACNGATSASFTTNPLPYNALATDVQVALTQGFVDTVVVTKIEPFTWRITFVANTYVDCLAGVVVVPQFLAGTGANLCSMCQNGIPSMTVQTLAVGSKAVLPTDNWHWTALLDPPRSVSLPLLTSPYALKQALHTIGATADLSTSDCLTPTLQCTWTISYSGPPLQVSLGPTTGALQLQHRVLSQGALSICIAPLT
;
A
#
# COMPACT_ATOMS: atom_id res chain seq x y z
N MET A 1 -6.84 -42.98 11.84
CA MET A 1 -7.80 -43.59 10.89
C MET A 1 -6.99 -44.37 9.86
N GLY A 2 -7.37 -45.61 9.52
CA GLY A 2 -6.63 -46.42 8.54
C GLY A 2 -6.81 -45.90 7.10
N PRO A 3 -5.91 -46.23 6.16
CA PRO A 3 -5.98 -45.72 4.79
C PRO A 3 -7.17 -46.34 4.05
N SER A 4 -8.23 -45.56 3.84
CA SER A 4 -9.38 -45.91 3.01
C SER A 4 -9.09 -45.59 1.55
N LYS A 5 -9.19 -46.61 0.69
CA LYS A 5 -9.11 -46.48 -0.77
C LYS A 5 -10.41 -45.88 -1.30
N TRP A 6 -10.32 -44.73 -1.96
CA TRP A 6 -11.41 -44.20 -2.80
C TRP A 6 -10.99 -44.31 -4.27
N GLY A 7 -11.84 -44.91 -5.09
CA GLY A 7 -11.65 -45.03 -6.53
C GLY A 7 -12.56 -44.08 -7.28
N LEU A 8 -12.01 -43.31 -8.22
CA LEU A 8 -12.77 -42.63 -9.26
C LEU A 8 -12.10 -42.88 -10.63
N ALA A 9 -12.88 -43.38 -11.58
CA ALA A 9 -12.43 -43.78 -12.91
C ALA A 9 -12.45 -42.60 -13.88
N VAL A 10 -11.36 -42.39 -14.64
CA VAL A 10 -11.35 -41.57 -15.86
C VAL A 10 -10.58 -42.32 -16.96
N ALA A 11 -11.17 -42.34 -18.14
CA ALA A 11 -10.93 -43.26 -19.25
C ALA A 11 -9.63 -43.01 -20.05
N SER A 12 -8.98 -44.11 -20.44
CA SER A 12 -7.85 -44.15 -21.37
C SER A 12 -8.32 -44.32 -22.82
N ILE A 13 -8.07 -43.32 -23.68
CA ILE A 13 -8.08 -43.50 -25.14
C ILE A 13 -6.70 -43.18 -25.76
N GLY A 14 -5.78 -42.52 -25.04
CA GLY A 14 -4.44 -42.16 -25.54
C GLY A 14 -3.34 -43.23 -25.43
N ALA A 15 -3.53 -44.29 -24.64
CA ALA A 15 -2.45 -45.22 -24.26
C ALA A 15 -1.97 -46.18 -25.37
N VAL A 16 -2.73 -46.33 -26.47
CA VAL A 16 -2.41 -47.31 -27.52
C VAL A 16 -1.53 -46.70 -28.63
N LEU A 17 -1.55 -45.37 -28.82
CA LEU A 17 -0.74 -44.73 -29.86
C LEU A 17 0.65 -44.28 -29.39
N SER A 18 0.86 -43.92 -28.10
CA SER A 18 2.22 -43.58 -27.62
C SER A 18 3.13 -44.80 -27.54
N ALA A 19 2.58 -45.96 -27.14
CA ALA A 19 3.32 -47.20 -27.00
C ALA A 19 4.00 -47.69 -28.30
N LEU A 20 3.53 -47.25 -29.47
CA LEU A 20 4.12 -47.61 -30.77
C LEU A 20 5.26 -46.67 -31.21
N VAL A 21 5.29 -45.44 -30.69
CA VAL A 21 6.38 -44.47 -30.94
C VAL A 21 7.48 -44.60 -29.86
N ASP A 22 7.11 -45.03 -28.65
CA ASP A 22 8.00 -45.26 -27.49
C ASP A 22 8.93 -46.49 -27.61
N ALA A 23 8.88 -47.23 -28.71
CA ALA A 23 9.73 -48.40 -28.94
C ALA A 23 11.08 -48.09 -29.61
N LEU A 24 11.34 -46.84 -30.01
CA LEU A 24 12.48 -46.54 -30.89
C LEU A 24 13.54 -45.55 -30.36
N THR A 25 13.36 -44.86 -29.23
CA THR A 25 14.34 -43.81 -28.83
C THR A 25 14.65 -43.65 -27.33
N SER A 26 14.07 -44.43 -26.41
CA SER A 26 14.45 -44.43 -24.98
C SER A 26 14.15 -45.79 -24.33
N THR A 27 15.12 -46.36 -23.58
CA THR A 27 14.96 -47.66 -22.91
C THR A 27 14.58 -47.56 -21.44
N VAL A 28 14.78 -46.41 -20.77
CA VAL A 28 14.35 -46.18 -19.38
C VAL A 28 12.84 -46.02 -19.30
N ARG A 29 12.20 -46.72 -18.37
CA ARG A 29 10.77 -46.58 -18.08
C ARG A 29 10.55 -46.59 -16.57
N PHE A 30 9.68 -45.73 -16.08
CA PHE A 30 9.13 -45.89 -14.73
C PHE A 30 8.23 -47.13 -14.71
N GLN A 31 8.31 -47.94 -13.66
CA GLN A 31 7.35 -49.01 -13.44
C GLN A 31 5.95 -48.39 -13.31
N PRO A 32 4.95 -48.91 -14.03
CA PRO A 32 3.62 -48.30 -14.03
C PRO A 32 3.04 -48.34 -12.62
N LEU A 33 2.68 -47.17 -12.11
CA LEU A 33 1.84 -47.08 -10.92
C LEU A 33 0.46 -47.64 -11.26
N PRO A 34 -0.24 -48.30 -10.30
CA PRO A 34 -1.62 -48.70 -10.50
C PRO A 34 -2.47 -47.50 -10.99
N PRO A 35 -3.33 -47.66 -12.00
CA PRO A 35 -4.20 -46.59 -12.48
C PRO A 35 -5.01 -45.97 -11.31
N GLY A 36 -5.03 -44.64 -11.23
CA GLY A 36 -5.72 -43.92 -10.15
C GLY A 36 -4.92 -43.82 -8.84
N SER A 37 -3.62 -44.09 -8.85
CA SER A 37 -2.75 -43.81 -7.71
C SER A 37 -2.61 -42.30 -7.52
N PHE A 38 -3.18 -41.77 -6.44
CA PHE A 38 -2.89 -40.45 -5.91
C PHE A 38 -2.18 -40.61 -4.58
N LEU A 39 -1.29 -39.68 -4.28
CA LEU A 39 -0.71 -39.55 -2.96
C LEU A 39 -1.64 -38.66 -2.14
N SER A 40 -1.88 -38.97 -0.88
CA SER A 40 -2.65 -38.12 0.02
C SER A 40 -1.89 -37.89 1.31
N THR A 41 -1.78 -36.64 1.73
CA THR A 41 -1.17 -36.29 3.02
C THR A 41 -1.92 -35.14 3.67
N LEU A 42 -1.62 -34.88 4.94
CA LEU A 42 -2.00 -33.63 5.61
C LEU A 42 -0.94 -32.58 5.28
N GLU A 43 -1.31 -31.29 5.28
CA GLU A 43 -0.40 -30.17 5.00
C GLU A 43 0.92 -30.25 5.79
N ASP A 44 0.84 -30.61 7.07
CA ASP A 44 2.02 -30.72 7.93
C ASP A 44 2.63 -32.12 8.03
N THR A 45 2.11 -33.08 7.26
CA THR A 45 2.58 -34.46 7.35
C THR A 45 3.49 -34.79 6.18
N PRO A 46 4.78 -35.10 6.43
CA PRO A 46 5.66 -35.61 5.41
C PRO A 46 5.15 -36.94 4.86
N LEU A 47 5.21 -37.06 3.54
CA LEU A 47 4.82 -38.23 2.79
C LEU A 47 6.05 -39.00 2.31
N HIS A 48 6.18 -40.25 2.74
CA HIS A 48 7.22 -41.16 2.25
C HIS A 48 6.79 -41.81 0.93
N ILE A 49 7.63 -41.69 -0.09
CA ILE A 49 7.42 -42.27 -1.42
C ILE A 49 8.43 -43.41 -1.57
N SER A 50 7.94 -44.65 -1.54
CA SER A 50 8.78 -45.86 -1.56
C SER A 50 8.47 -46.82 -2.70
N SER A 51 7.42 -46.55 -3.49
CA SER A 51 6.93 -47.44 -4.55
C SER A 51 7.38 -47.05 -5.96
N LEU A 52 8.14 -45.98 -6.11
CA LEU A 52 8.66 -45.56 -7.42
C LEU A 52 9.94 -46.31 -7.75
N ALA A 53 9.99 -46.89 -8.95
CA ALA A 53 11.17 -47.56 -9.48
C ALA A 53 11.29 -47.36 -11.01
N LEU A 54 12.52 -47.26 -11.48
CA LEU A 54 12.95 -47.25 -12.87
C LEU A 54 13.36 -48.66 -13.30
N ALA A 55 13.11 -48.98 -14.57
CA ALA A 55 13.50 -50.23 -15.22
C ALA A 55 13.84 -49.99 -16.71
N GLY A 56 14.31 -51.04 -17.38
CA GLY A 56 14.49 -51.04 -18.84
C GLY A 56 15.91 -50.76 -19.34
N VAL A 57 16.86 -50.42 -18.46
CA VAL A 57 18.29 -50.26 -18.79
C VAL A 57 19.18 -51.14 -17.90
N ALA A 58 20.46 -51.26 -18.26
CA ALA A 58 21.44 -51.99 -17.46
C ALA A 58 21.73 -51.25 -16.14
N ASN A 59 22.06 -52.00 -15.08
CA ASN A 59 22.27 -51.47 -13.72
C ASN A 59 23.34 -50.38 -13.63
N ASP A 60 24.34 -50.42 -14.51
CA ASP A 60 25.48 -49.50 -14.62
C ASP A 60 25.24 -48.31 -15.57
N THR A 61 24.06 -48.22 -16.19
CA THR A 61 23.69 -47.10 -17.07
C THR A 61 23.62 -45.80 -16.26
N ILE A 62 24.28 -44.76 -16.75
CA ILE A 62 24.24 -43.42 -16.16
C ILE A 62 22.95 -42.72 -16.60
N LEU A 63 22.21 -42.19 -15.63
CA LEU A 63 20.93 -41.51 -15.77
C LEU A 63 21.04 -40.07 -15.27
N HIS A 64 20.41 -39.13 -15.96
CA HIS A 64 20.05 -37.81 -15.43
C HIS A 64 18.61 -37.86 -14.95
N MET A 65 18.41 -37.64 -13.65
CA MET A 65 17.09 -37.67 -13.02
C MET A 65 16.75 -36.31 -12.44
N LEU A 66 15.61 -35.76 -12.87
CA LEU A 66 14.96 -34.59 -12.27
C LEU A 66 13.81 -35.07 -11.38
N VAL A 67 13.81 -34.58 -10.15
CA VAL A 67 12.68 -34.68 -9.23
C VAL A 67 12.26 -33.27 -8.86
N ALA A 68 10.96 -32.98 -8.96
CA ALA A 68 10.44 -31.66 -8.67
C ALA A 68 9.03 -31.71 -8.07
N CYS A 69 8.71 -30.75 -7.21
CA CYS A 69 7.35 -30.46 -6.77
C CYS A 69 6.98 -29.03 -7.19
N ALA A 70 5.67 -28.78 -7.35
CA ALA A 70 5.18 -27.44 -7.60
C ALA A 70 5.27 -26.59 -6.31
N HIS A 71 4.94 -27.19 -5.16
CA HIS A 71 4.98 -26.55 -3.85
C HIS A 71 5.60 -27.53 -2.82
N GLY A 72 6.12 -27.01 -1.73
CA GLY A 72 6.79 -27.81 -0.71
C GLY A 72 8.21 -28.22 -1.06
N THR A 73 8.65 -29.32 -0.45
CA THR A 73 10.01 -29.82 -0.56
C THR A 73 10.07 -31.31 -0.80
N VAL A 74 11.03 -31.77 -1.59
CA VAL A 74 11.30 -33.20 -1.81
C VAL A 74 12.75 -33.49 -1.47
N ARG A 75 12.98 -34.49 -0.61
CA ARG A 75 14.33 -34.91 -0.22
C ARG A 75 14.45 -36.43 -0.16
N SER A 76 15.65 -36.95 -0.34
CA SER A 76 15.97 -38.35 -0.06
C SER A 76 16.35 -38.53 1.40
N THR A 77 15.89 -39.62 2.04
CA THR A 77 16.34 -40.02 3.38
C THR A 77 17.55 -40.94 3.35
N ASP A 78 17.91 -41.50 2.18
CA ASP A 78 19.09 -42.33 2.01
C ASP A 78 20.31 -41.47 1.63
N ALA A 79 21.05 -41.02 2.65
CA ALA A 79 22.27 -40.25 2.46
C ALA A 79 23.37 -41.03 1.70
N SER A 80 23.36 -42.37 1.75
CA SER A 80 24.42 -43.18 1.16
C SER A 80 24.31 -43.24 -0.36
N ALA A 81 23.09 -43.39 -0.89
CA ALA A 81 22.82 -43.34 -2.31
C ALA A 81 22.97 -41.92 -2.86
N TRP A 82 22.54 -40.93 -2.08
CA TRP A 82 22.68 -39.52 -2.43
C TRP A 82 24.13 -39.09 -2.63
N VAL A 83 25.04 -39.52 -1.76
CA VAL A 83 26.48 -39.22 -1.86
C VAL A 83 27.14 -39.87 -3.09
N ARG A 84 26.60 -41.00 -3.57
CA ARG A 84 27.08 -41.66 -4.79
C ARG A 84 26.53 -41.03 -6.08
N ALA A 85 25.41 -40.32 -5.98
CA ALA A 85 24.89 -39.52 -7.07
C ALA A 85 25.68 -38.22 -7.20
N TRP A 86 25.94 -37.79 -8.42
CA TRP A 86 26.47 -36.47 -8.67
C TRP A 86 25.32 -35.47 -8.74
N THR A 87 25.12 -34.73 -7.65
CA THR A 87 24.10 -33.68 -7.59
C THR A 87 24.51 -32.51 -8.45
N MET A 88 23.82 -32.34 -9.58
CA MET A 88 24.03 -31.20 -10.47
C MET A 88 23.36 -29.94 -9.91
N CYS A 89 22.31 -30.12 -9.10
CA CYS A 89 21.56 -29.07 -8.44
C CYS A 89 20.67 -29.62 -7.32
N ASP A 90 20.62 -28.90 -6.20
CA ASP A 90 19.86 -29.25 -5.00
C ASP A 90 19.10 -28.02 -4.51
N ARG A 91 17.78 -28.00 -4.74
CA ARG A 91 16.87 -27.01 -4.17
C ARG A 91 15.76 -27.72 -3.40
N PRO A 92 15.18 -27.06 -2.39
CA PRO A 92 14.11 -27.65 -1.59
C PRO A 92 12.96 -28.22 -2.46
N ALA A 93 12.55 -27.49 -3.51
CA ALA A 93 11.45 -27.88 -4.39
C ALA A 93 11.86 -28.74 -5.62
N SER A 94 13.15 -28.87 -5.91
CA SER A 94 13.61 -29.68 -7.05
C SER A 94 15.10 -29.99 -6.99
N PHE A 95 15.50 -31.15 -7.51
CA PHE A 95 16.89 -31.51 -7.66
C PHE A 95 17.13 -32.29 -8.95
N VAL A 96 18.34 -32.13 -9.49
CA VAL A 96 18.83 -32.88 -10.66
C VAL A 96 20.06 -33.65 -10.23
N ILE A 97 20.04 -34.96 -10.45
CA ILE A 97 21.16 -35.85 -10.15
C ILE A 97 21.58 -36.65 -11.37
N GLU A 98 22.88 -36.87 -11.49
CA GLU A 98 23.46 -37.88 -12.38
C GLU A 98 23.81 -39.12 -11.54
N THR A 99 23.29 -40.29 -11.89
CA THR A 99 23.44 -41.49 -11.06
C THR A 99 23.27 -42.79 -11.84
N THR A 100 23.58 -43.93 -11.24
CA THR A 100 23.32 -45.26 -11.83
C THR A 100 21.85 -45.66 -11.64
N LEU A 101 21.34 -46.63 -12.41
CA LEU A 101 19.98 -47.16 -12.20
C LEU A 101 19.76 -47.69 -10.77
N VAL A 102 20.77 -48.36 -10.20
CA VAL A 102 20.70 -48.93 -8.85
C VAL A 102 20.55 -47.83 -7.81
N ASP A 103 21.40 -46.80 -7.88
CA ASP A 103 21.38 -45.68 -6.95
C ASP A 103 20.14 -44.80 -7.16
N ALA A 104 19.67 -44.61 -8.40
CA ALA A 104 18.42 -43.91 -8.71
C ALA A 104 17.22 -44.57 -8.02
N ASN A 105 17.11 -45.91 -8.11
CA ASN A 105 16.03 -46.66 -7.45
C ASN A 105 16.12 -46.62 -5.93
N GLN A 106 17.33 -46.61 -5.37
CA GLN A 106 17.55 -46.45 -3.93
C GLN A 106 17.11 -45.04 -3.46
N ILE A 107 17.41 -44.00 -4.24
CA ILE A 107 16.96 -42.63 -3.98
C ILE A 107 15.42 -42.53 -4.11
N LEU A 108 14.84 -43.01 -5.20
CA LEU A 108 13.38 -42.99 -5.43
C LEU A 108 12.61 -43.74 -4.34
N GLY A 109 13.16 -44.84 -3.80
CA GLY A 109 12.56 -45.62 -2.72
C GLY A 109 12.64 -44.99 -1.33
N SER A 110 13.38 -43.88 -1.18
CA SER A 110 13.63 -43.20 0.10
C SER A 110 13.22 -41.72 0.09
N LEU A 111 12.45 -41.31 -0.92
CA LEU A 111 11.98 -39.93 -1.03
C LEU A 111 10.96 -39.60 0.05
N VAL A 112 11.08 -38.39 0.56
CA VAL A 112 10.14 -37.75 1.47
C VAL A 112 9.73 -36.44 0.83
N TYR A 113 8.45 -36.34 0.52
CA TYR A 113 7.80 -35.10 0.16
C TYR A 113 7.24 -34.44 1.43
N THR A 114 7.52 -33.17 1.64
CA THR A 114 6.95 -32.36 2.71
C THR A 114 6.23 -31.19 2.05
N PRO A 115 4.89 -31.09 2.17
CA PRO A 115 4.16 -29.95 1.63
C PRO A 115 4.71 -28.62 2.16
N ASP A 116 4.47 -27.53 1.44
CA ASP A 116 4.75 -26.21 1.98
C ASP A 116 3.68 -25.91 3.03
N ALA A 117 4.11 -25.54 4.23
CA ALA A 117 3.25 -25.24 5.37
C ALA A 117 2.42 -23.96 5.17
N HIS A 118 2.64 -23.23 4.07
CA HIS A 118 1.82 -22.09 3.66
C HIS A 118 1.03 -22.40 2.38
N TYR A 119 1.01 -23.66 1.95
CA TYR A 119 0.35 -24.09 0.72
C TYR A 119 -0.80 -25.04 1.04
N ASN A 120 -1.89 -24.43 1.47
CA ASN A 120 -3.11 -25.12 1.83
C ASN A 120 -4.07 -25.18 0.61
N PHE A 121 -4.68 -26.34 0.39
CA PHE A 121 -5.66 -26.52 -0.68
C PHE A 121 -7.08 -26.24 -0.21
N ASP A 122 -7.80 -25.48 -1.04
CA ASP A 122 -9.23 -25.31 -0.92
C ASP A 122 -9.97 -26.56 -1.43
N TRP A 123 -10.39 -27.44 -0.52
CA TRP A 123 -11.19 -28.63 -0.86
C TRP A 123 -12.68 -28.36 -0.73
N SER A 124 -13.39 -28.42 -1.84
CA SER A 124 -14.85 -28.50 -1.83
C SER A 124 -15.31 -29.88 -1.31
N SER A 125 -16.07 -29.90 -0.23
CA SER A 125 -17.06 -30.95 0.00
C SER A 125 -18.19 -30.81 -1.03
N PRO A 126 -18.68 -31.90 -1.67
CA PRO A 126 -19.76 -31.83 -2.66
C PRO A 126 -21.11 -31.30 -2.12
N ASP A 127 -21.28 -31.17 -0.80
CA ASP A 127 -22.60 -30.97 -0.17
C ASP A 127 -22.78 -29.64 0.61
N LEU A 128 -21.85 -28.68 0.54
CA LEU A 128 -22.02 -27.39 1.23
C LEU A 128 -22.07 -26.21 0.24
N SER A 129 -23.19 -25.47 0.27
CA SER A 129 -23.61 -24.45 -0.69
C SER A 129 -22.83 -23.11 -0.64
N SER A 130 -21.54 -23.14 -0.32
CA SER A 130 -20.63 -22.03 -0.59
C SER A 130 -19.18 -22.54 -0.58
N PRO A 131 -18.59 -22.85 -1.74
CA PRO A 131 -17.22 -23.32 -1.78
C PRO A 131 -16.28 -22.11 -1.80
N CYS A 132 -15.44 -22.02 -0.77
CA CYS A 132 -14.10 -21.49 -0.92
C CYS A 132 -13.47 -22.31 -2.06
N VAL A 133 -13.32 -21.72 -3.25
CA VAL A 133 -12.51 -22.26 -4.35
C VAL A 133 -11.85 -21.07 -5.02
N HIS A 134 -10.53 -21.02 -4.96
CA HIS A 134 -9.76 -20.19 -5.88
C HIS A 134 -9.73 -20.83 -7.27
N ARG A 135 -10.19 -20.07 -8.27
CA ARG A 135 -10.24 -20.50 -9.68
C ARG A 135 -8.87 -20.83 -10.29
N ASP A 136 -7.79 -20.43 -9.63
CA ASP A 136 -6.42 -20.48 -10.16
C ASP A 136 -5.48 -21.47 -9.43
N GLN A 137 -5.96 -22.25 -8.46
CA GLN A 137 -5.12 -23.19 -7.71
C GLN A 137 -5.08 -24.58 -8.38
N SER A 138 -3.88 -25.02 -8.79
CA SER A 138 -3.65 -26.33 -9.42
C SER A 138 -3.38 -27.42 -8.37
N PRO A 139 -3.93 -28.64 -8.52
CA PRO A 139 -3.56 -29.78 -7.67
C PRO A 139 -2.04 -29.98 -7.66
N GLU A 140 -1.49 -30.22 -6.47
CA GLU A 140 -0.08 -30.48 -6.24
C GLU A 140 0.37 -31.65 -7.13
N THR A 141 1.51 -31.51 -7.78
CA THR A 141 2.03 -32.58 -8.65
C THR A 141 3.52 -32.73 -8.43
N LEU A 142 3.94 -33.96 -8.15
CA LEU A 142 5.34 -34.37 -8.15
C LEU A 142 5.71 -34.84 -9.55
N TYR A 143 6.79 -34.30 -10.09
CA TYR A 143 7.30 -34.61 -11.40
C TYR A 143 8.61 -35.38 -11.27
N PHE A 144 8.65 -36.53 -11.94
CA PHE A 144 9.81 -37.39 -12.04
C PHE A 144 10.18 -37.52 -13.52
N ILE A 145 11.41 -37.18 -13.89
CA ILE A 145 11.92 -37.35 -15.25
C ILE A 145 13.27 -38.05 -15.15
N ALA A 146 13.47 -39.11 -15.94
CA ALA A 146 14.73 -39.85 -15.97
C ALA A 146 15.17 -40.13 -17.41
N ILE A 147 16.39 -39.72 -17.77
CA ILE A 147 16.91 -39.83 -19.13
C ILE A 147 18.30 -40.46 -19.10
N GLU A 148 18.61 -41.36 -20.03
CA GLU A 148 19.96 -41.91 -20.16
C GLU A 148 20.94 -40.82 -20.58
N ALA A 149 22.07 -40.70 -19.88
CA ALA A 149 23.06 -39.67 -20.17
C ALA A 149 23.59 -39.74 -21.61
N ALA A 150 23.69 -40.96 -22.18
CA ALA A 150 24.14 -41.18 -23.54
C ALA A 150 23.17 -40.65 -24.62
N LEU A 151 21.90 -40.42 -24.27
CA LEU A 151 20.86 -39.94 -25.18
C LEU A 151 20.66 -38.42 -25.09
N LEU A 152 21.36 -37.74 -24.18
CA LEU A 152 21.20 -36.31 -23.97
C LEU A 152 22.06 -35.51 -24.95
N ALA A 153 21.38 -34.72 -25.79
CA ALA A 153 22.03 -33.61 -26.48
C ALA A 153 22.48 -32.56 -25.44
N PRO A 154 23.59 -31.84 -25.66
CA PRO A 154 24.06 -30.78 -24.76
C PRO A 154 22.99 -29.76 -24.39
N SER A 155 22.12 -29.41 -25.33
CA SER A 155 20.99 -28.49 -25.12
C SER A 155 19.95 -28.99 -24.11
N THR A 156 19.86 -30.31 -23.90
CA THR A 156 18.93 -30.91 -22.94
C THR A 156 19.50 -30.86 -21.53
N THR A 157 20.80 -31.04 -21.38
CA THR A 157 21.50 -30.83 -20.09
C THR A 157 21.36 -29.37 -19.67
N ASP A 158 21.55 -28.42 -20.58
CA ASP A 158 21.32 -26.99 -20.29
C ASP A 158 19.86 -26.71 -19.90
N ALA A 159 18.89 -27.39 -20.53
CA ALA A 159 17.48 -27.25 -20.17
C ALA A 159 17.14 -27.83 -18.78
N LEU A 160 17.74 -28.97 -18.41
CA LEU A 160 17.62 -29.56 -17.07
C LEU A 160 18.33 -28.72 -16.00
N LEU A 161 19.44 -28.07 -16.34
CA LEU A 161 20.13 -27.16 -15.41
C LEU A 161 19.43 -25.81 -15.32
N ALA A 162 18.75 -25.35 -16.38
CA ALA A 162 17.95 -24.13 -16.34
C ALA A 162 16.78 -24.23 -15.35
N THR A 163 16.25 -25.44 -15.09
CA THR A 163 15.22 -25.65 -14.06
C THR A 163 15.73 -25.41 -12.64
N CYS A 164 17.04 -25.28 -12.47
CA CYS A 164 17.67 -25.00 -11.19
C CYS A 164 17.89 -23.52 -10.88
N ALA A 165 17.47 -22.60 -11.77
CA ALA A 165 17.60 -21.16 -11.54
C ALA A 165 16.36 -20.55 -10.88
N GLU A 166 15.16 -21.09 -11.15
CA GLU A 166 13.87 -20.56 -10.67
C GLU A 166 12.92 -21.67 -10.19
N PRO A 167 11.92 -21.37 -9.33
CA PRO A 167 10.83 -22.31 -9.09
C PRO A 167 10.24 -22.78 -10.42
N LEU A 168 10.11 -24.10 -10.56
CA LEU A 168 9.70 -24.73 -11.82
C LEU A 168 8.32 -24.24 -12.23
N SER A 169 8.27 -23.36 -13.23
CA SER A 169 7.01 -22.97 -13.82
C SER A 169 6.34 -24.21 -14.41
N THR A 170 5.02 -24.32 -14.25
CA THR A 170 4.21 -25.40 -14.86
C THR A 170 4.42 -25.48 -16.37
N SER A 171 4.76 -24.37 -17.02
CA SER A 171 5.13 -24.31 -18.44
C SER A 171 6.45 -25.03 -18.77
N THR A 172 7.46 -24.92 -17.90
CA THR A 172 8.77 -25.57 -18.09
C THR A 172 8.66 -27.08 -17.94
N VAL A 173 7.93 -27.53 -16.93
CA VAL A 173 7.67 -28.96 -16.70
C VAL A 173 6.86 -29.56 -17.85
N ARG A 174 5.81 -28.88 -18.32
CA ARG A 174 5.04 -29.33 -19.50
C ARG A 174 5.92 -29.44 -20.74
N ARG A 175 6.87 -28.52 -20.93
CA ARG A 175 7.80 -28.58 -22.07
C ARG A 175 8.72 -29.80 -21.98
N LEU A 176 9.26 -30.10 -20.80
CA LEU A 176 10.09 -31.29 -20.60
C LEU A 176 9.30 -32.60 -20.77
N ALA A 177 8.08 -32.66 -20.21
CA ALA A 177 7.19 -33.80 -20.37
C ALA A 177 6.79 -34.02 -21.85
N PHE A 178 6.61 -32.94 -22.62
CA PHE A 178 6.34 -33.02 -24.05
C PHE A 178 7.55 -33.52 -24.86
N LEU A 179 8.76 -33.13 -24.48
CA LEU A 179 9.99 -33.56 -25.15
C LEU A 179 10.36 -35.02 -24.83
N PHE A 180 9.97 -35.54 -23.66
CA PHE A 180 10.32 -36.88 -23.19
C PHE A 180 9.09 -37.65 -22.64
N PRO A 181 8.08 -37.95 -23.48
CA PRO A 181 6.80 -38.48 -23.02
C PRO A 181 6.90 -39.87 -22.36
N SER A 182 7.85 -40.72 -22.77
CA SER A 182 8.07 -42.06 -22.21
C SER A 182 8.83 -42.06 -20.87
N ASN A 183 9.48 -40.95 -20.54
CA ASN A 183 10.48 -40.86 -19.48
C ASN A 183 10.02 -39.99 -18.31
N HIS A 184 8.72 -39.71 -18.22
CA HIS A 184 8.15 -38.86 -17.19
C HIS A 184 7.02 -39.55 -16.43
N VAL A 185 6.92 -39.27 -15.14
CA VAL A 185 5.76 -39.59 -14.31
C VAL A 185 5.37 -38.34 -13.55
N ALA A 186 4.10 -37.97 -13.66
CA ALA A 186 3.47 -36.94 -12.85
C ALA A 186 2.57 -37.63 -11.82
N VAL A 187 2.90 -37.49 -10.54
CA VAL A 187 2.11 -38.06 -9.44
C VAL A 187 1.31 -36.93 -8.78
N PRO A 188 -0.03 -36.91 -8.92
CA PRO A 188 -0.84 -35.94 -8.21
C PRO A 188 -0.79 -36.23 -6.71
N VAL A 189 -0.64 -35.15 -5.92
CA VAL A 189 -0.70 -35.19 -4.46
C VAL A 189 -1.95 -34.43 -4.01
N SER A 190 -2.72 -35.07 -3.15
CA SER A 190 -3.86 -34.51 -2.45
C SER A 190 -3.38 -34.09 -1.07
N ILE A 191 -3.32 -32.79 -0.80
CA ILE A 191 -3.03 -32.29 0.53
C ILE A 191 -4.35 -31.91 1.19
N LEU A 192 -4.61 -32.46 2.36
CA LEU A 192 -5.75 -32.09 3.19
C LEU A 192 -5.29 -31.04 4.20
N ALA A 193 -5.92 -29.86 4.16
CA ALA A 193 -5.72 -28.84 5.17
C ALA A 193 -6.11 -29.38 6.56
N VAL A 194 -5.30 -29.07 7.56
CA VAL A 194 -5.59 -29.40 8.96
C VAL A 194 -5.77 -28.08 9.68
N ASN A 195 -6.88 -27.95 10.42
CA ASN A 195 -7.03 -26.80 11.30
C ASN A 195 -6.11 -26.98 12.51
N ASN A 196 -4.97 -26.31 12.48
CA ASN A 196 -4.01 -26.21 13.54
C ASN A 196 -4.50 -25.20 14.59
N PRO A 197 -4.42 -25.52 15.88
CA PRO A 197 -4.79 -24.56 16.90
C PRO A 197 -3.84 -23.35 16.83
N PRO A 198 -4.37 -22.11 16.87
CA PRO A 198 -3.53 -20.93 16.92
C PRO A 198 -2.70 -20.97 18.21
N SER A 199 -1.51 -20.37 18.16
CA SER A 199 -0.57 -20.39 19.27
C SER A 199 -0.12 -18.99 19.72
N LEU A 200 0.16 -18.85 21.01
CA LEU A 200 0.74 -17.64 21.61
C LEU A 200 2.17 -17.92 22.07
N GLU A 201 3.12 -17.13 21.58
CA GLU A 201 4.44 -16.99 22.18
C GLU A 201 4.34 -15.99 23.34
N LEU A 202 4.62 -16.46 24.55
CA LEU A 202 4.52 -15.68 25.79
C LEU A 202 5.89 -15.57 26.47
N PRO A 203 6.17 -14.45 27.17
CA PRO A 203 7.33 -14.39 28.05
C PRO A 203 7.14 -15.35 29.22
N THR A 204 8.25 -15.88 29.77
CA THR A 204 8.22 -16.78 30.94
C THR A 204 7.61 -16.14 32.18
N GLY A 205 7.60 -14.81 32.23
CA GLY A 205 6.90 -13.99 33.21
C GLY A 205 7.06 -12.51 32.88
N VAL A 206 6.23 -11.68 33.51
CA VAL A 206 6.28 -10.23 33.40
C VAL A 206 6.48 -9.63 34.79
N ASP A 207 7.60 -8.95 35.01
CA ASP A 207 7.87 -8.21 36.24
C ASP A 207 7.33 -6.78 36.14
N VAL A 208 6.45 -6.41 37.07
CA VAL A 208 5.81 -5.09 37.12
C VAL A 208 6.08 -4.47 38.49
N ALA A 209 6.64 -3.26 38.52
CA ALA A 209 6.78 -2.54 39.78
C ALA A 209 5.39 -2.08 40.30
N PRO A 210 5.18 -2.00 41.63
CA PRO A 210 3.96 -1.43 42.18
C PRO A 210 3.69 -0.02 41.62
N ALA A 211 2.42 0.26 41.29
CA ALA A 211 1.99 1.52 40.70
C ALA A 211 2.63 1.87 39.34
N SER A 212 3.02 0.86 38.56
CA SER A 212 3.65 1.04 37.25
C SER A 212 3.00 0.16 36.17
N CYS A 213 3.41 0.39 34.92
CA CYS A 213 3.04 -0.41 33.75
C CYS A 213 4.29 -0.87 33.00
N THR A 214 4.23 -2.05 32.41
CA THR A 214 5.26 -2.57 31.51
C THR A 214 4.63 -3.21 30.28
N PHE A 215 5.35 -3.29 29.16
CA PHE A 215 4.85 -3.95 27.96
C PHE A 215 5.07 -5.46 28.04
N ALA A 216 4.10 -6.24 27.55
CA ALA A 216 4.23 -7.69 27.44
C ALA A 216 4.60 -8.06 26.00
N ALA A 217 5.68 -8.82 25.81
CA ALA A 217 6.10 -9.31 24.50
C ALA A 217 5.28 -10.57 24.14
N ILE A 218 4.03 -10.37 23.73
CA ILE A 218 3.12 -11.44 23.31
C ILE A 218 3.06 -11.44 21.78
N VAL A 219 3.25 -12.61 21.16
CA VAL A 219 3.11 -12.79 19.71
C VAL A 219 2.12 -13.92 19.45
N ALA A 220 1.06 -13.63 18.70
CA ALA A 220 0.19 -14.64 18.15
C ALA A 220 0.80 -15.21 16.86
N THR A 221 0.62 -16.51 16.66
CA THR A 221 0.93 -17.20 15.42
C THR A 221 -0.22 -18.14 15.11
N ASP A 222 -0.56 -18.25 13.85
CA ASP A 222 -1.48 -19.27 13.37
C ASP A 222 -1.05 -19.63 11.95
N MET A 223 -0.92 -20.92 11.69
CA MET A 223 -0.52 -21.42 10.38
C MET A 223 -1.69 -21.28 9.38
N ASP A 224 -2.92 -21.29 9.89
CA ASP A 224 -4.14 -21.35 9.08
C ASP A 224 -4.77 -19.95 8.83
N VAL A 225 -4.14 -18.89 9.34
CA VAL A 225 -4.70 -17.54 9.22
C VAL A 225 -4.60 -17.01 7.79
N ASP A 226 -3.60 -17.47 7.04
CA ASP A 226 -3.32 -17.02 5.68
C ASP A 226 -4.24 -17.72 4.66
N GLU A 227 -5.06 -18.68 5.11
CA GLU A 227 -5.97 -19.48 4.26
C GLU A 227 -7.15 -18.68 3.68
N VAL A 228 -7.45 -17.50 4.22
CA VAL A 228 -8.49 -16.64 3.64
C VAL A 228 -7.87 -15.78 2.56
N ALA A 229 -8.31 -16.00 1.33
CA ALA A 229 -8.19 -15.06 0.23
C ALA A 229 -8.44 -13.64 0.75
N ASN A 230 -7.41 -12.79 0.79
CA ASN A 230 -7.36 -11.42 1.34
C ASN A 230 -6.77 -11.22 2.75
N GLY A 231 -6.16 -12.24 3.38
CA GLY A 231 -5.50 -12.08 4.70
C GLY A 231 -6.48 -11.78 5.84
N ALA A 232 -7.71 -12.28 5.70
CA ALA A 232 -8.83 -12.02 6.60
C ALA A 232 -9.07 -13.16 7.61
N GLY A 233 -8.09 -14.03 7.86
CA GLY A 233 -8.16 -14.96 8.98
C GLY A 233 -8.31 -14.19 10.29
N MET A 234 -9.48 -14.29 10.92
CA MET A 234 -9.81 -13.56 12.14
C MET A 234 -9.50 -14.43 13.34
N LEU A 235 -8.58 -13.99 14.18
CA LEU A 235 -8.31 -14.63 15.47
C LEU A 235 -9.07 -13.91 16.57
N THR A 236 -9.71 -14.69 17.43
CA THR A 236 -10.29 -14.19 18.68
C THR A 236 -9.30 -14.38 19.82
N LEU A 237 -8.77 -13.29 20.35
CA LEU A 237 -7.95 -13.28 21.56
C LEU A 237 -8.76 -12.83 22.76
N SER A 238 -8.73 -13.62 23.82
CA SER A 238 -9.28 -13.30 25.13
C SER A 238 -8.15 -13.22 26.15
N MET A 239 -8.15 -12.16 26.97
CA MET A 239 -7.21 -11.95 28.07
C MET A 239 -7.99 -11.58 29.31
N SER A 240 -7.69 -12.23 30.44
CA SER A 240 -8.32 -11.91 31.73
C SER A 240 -7.33 -12.01 32.89
N ALA A 241 -7.35 -10.99 33.74
CA ALA A 241 -6.70 -10.99 35.03
C ALA A 241 -7.67 -11.55 36.10
N PRO A 242 -7.16 -12.20 37.16
CA PRO A 242 -8.00 -12.61 38.29
C PRO A 242 -8.72 -11.40 38.90
N ALA A 243 -10.00 -11.55 39.24
CA ALA A 243 -10.87 -10.45 39.67
C ALA A 243 -10.37 -9.63 40.89
N LEU A 244 -9.44 -10.18 41.67
CA LEU A 244 -8.90 -9.57 42.89
C LEU A 244 -7.41 -9.18 42.80
N SER A 245 -6.80 -9.29 41.62
CA SER A 245 -5.34 -9.12 41.45
C SER A 245 -4.84 -7.67 41.63
N ALA A 246 -5.74 -6.68 41.54
CA ALA A 246 -5.40 -5.25 41.40
C ALA A 246 -4.44 -4.96 40.22
N GLN A 247 -4.34 -5.89 39.28
CA GLN A 247 -3.62 -5.78 38.02
C GLN A 247 -4.64 -5.52 36.89
N TYR A 248 -4.21 -4.83 35.84
CA TYR A 248 -5.07 -4.48 34.71
C TYR A 248 -4.27 -4.28 33.42
N LEU A 249 -4.97 -4.41 32.30
CA LEU A 249 -4.47 -4.05 30.99
C LEU A 249 -4.67 -2.57 30.74
N ALA A 250 -3.66 -1.91 30.14
CA ALA A 250 -3.79 -0.57 29.60
C ALA A 250 -3.34 -0.51 28.14
N PHE A 251 -4.16 0.10 27.30
CA PHE A 251 -3.88 0.32 25.89
C PHE A 251 -4.58 1.60 25.39
N ALA A 252 -4.07 2.16 24.30
CA ALA A 252 -4.73 3.29 23.64
C ALA A 252 -6.00 2.81 22.93
N SER A 253 -7.17 3.37 23.22
CA SER A 253 -8.44 2.90 22.61
C SER A 253 -8.43 3.02 21.07
N SER A 254 -7.65 3.96 20.54
CA SER A 254 -7.46 4.17 19.10
C SER A 254 -6.60 3.09 18.42
N SER A 255 -5.78 2.33 19.18
CA SER A 255 -4.96 1.27 18.59
C SER A 255 -5.81 0.10 18.09
N LEU A 256 -6.89 -0.25 18.78
CA LEU A 256 -7.84 -1.29 18.34
C LEU A 256 -8.39 -0.97 16.94
N VAL A 257 -8.86 0.27 16.73
CA VAL A 257 -9.40 0.70 15.43
C VAL A 257 -8.30 0.79 14.37
N ARG A 258 -7.13 1.33 14.72
CA ARG A 258 -5.97 1.42 13.81
C ARG A 258 -5.56 0.04 13.29
N HIS A 259 -5.64 -0.98 14.12
CA HIS A 259 -5.23 -2.35 13.82
C HIS A 259 -6.40 -3.26 13.43
N GLN A 260 -7.54 -2.69 13.05
CA GLN A 260 -8.72 -3.43 12.56
C GLN A 260 -9.22 -4.50 13.53
N LEU A 261 -9.09 -4.26 14.83
CA LEU A 261 -9.58 -5.15 15.88
C LEU A 261 -10.98 -4.75 16.33
N GLN A 262 -11.89 -5.71 16.30
CA GLN A 262 -13.21 -5.61 16.87
C GLN A 262 -13.19 -6.07 18.33
N VAL A 263 -13.70 -5.24 19.24
CA VAL A 263 -13.89 -5.66 20.64
C VAL A 263 -15.19 -6.44 20.75
N LEU A 264 -15.10 -7.72 21.13
CA LEU A 264 -16.26 -8.57 21.37
C LEU A 264 -16.81 -8.39 22.79
N SER A 265 -15.92 -8.27 23.78
CA SER A 265 -16.32 -7.98 25.16
C SER A 265 -15.18 -7.35 25.98
N THR A 266 -15.53 -6.59 27.02
CA THR A 266 -14.56 -5.94 27.93
C THR A 266 -15.14 -5.81 29.33
N ALA A 267 -14.33 -6.10 30.35
CA ALA A 267 -14.58 -5.74 31.74
C ALA A 267 -13.80 -4.46 32.08
N HIS A 268 -14.46 -3.31 31.94
CA HIS A 268 -13.83 -2.00 32.13
C HIS A 268 -13.60 -1.67 33.61
N LEU A 269 -12.39 -1.20 33.93
CA LEU A 269 -12.07 -0.62 35.24
C LEU A 269 -12.14 0.92 35.18
N SER A 270 -11.60 1.50 34.11
CA SER A 270 -11.76 2.93 33.79
C SER A 270 -11.55 3.18 32.29
N ARG A 271 -12.23 4.18 31.75
CA ARG A 271 -12.11 4.61 30.35
C ARG A 271 -11.98 6.13 30.30
N ASN A 272 -10.89 6.62 29.72
CA ASN A 272 -10.82 8.01 29.26
C ASN A 272 -10.74 8.03 27.73
N SER A 273 -10.78 9.22 27.12
CA SER A 273 -10.83 9.38 25.67
C SER A 273 -9.59 8.87 24.93
N VAL A 274 -8.49 8.59 25.64
CA VAL A 274 -7.20 8.20 25.06
C VAL A 274 -6.83 6.76 25.42
N ASN A 275 -6.94 6.41 26.70
CA ASN A 275 -6.52 5.13 27.27
C ASN A 275 -7.72 4.38 27.86
N SER A 276 -7.78 3.08 27.56
CA SER A 276 -8.68 2.14 28.22
C SER A 276 -7.90 1.30 29.22
N THR A 277 -8.48 1.12 30.41
CA THR A 277 -8.01 0.16 31.40
C THR A 277 -9.06 -0.91 31.65
N VAL A 278 -8.68 -2.18 31.55
CA VAL A 278 -9.60 -3.33 31.62
C VAL A 278 -9.01 -4.46 32.46
N SER A 279 -9.86 -5.20 33.17
CA SER A 279 -9.47 -6.45 33.84
C SER A 279 -9.64 -7.68 32.95
N ALA A 280 -10.48 -7.57 31.92
CA ALA A 280 -10.63 -8.58 30.87
C ALA A 280 -11.02 -7.94 29.54
N ILE A 281 -10.56 -8.53 28.44
CA ILE A 281 -10.89 -8.11 27.07
C ILE A 281 -10.93 -9.32 26.14
N VAL A 282 -11.89 -9.31 25.23
CA VAL A 282 -11.97 -10.22 24.08
C VAL A 282 -11.98 -9.37 22.83
N VAL A 283 -10.99 -9.57 21.97
CA VAL A 283 -10.84 -8.89 20.68
C VAL A 283 -10.77 -9.91 19.57
N GLU A 284 -11.27 -9.53 18.40
CA GLU A 284 -11.22 -10.32 17.18
C GLU A 284 -10.63 -9.47 16.06
N GLY A 285 -9.74 -10.04 15.25
CA GLY A 285 -9.13 -9.32 14.14
C GLY A 285 -8.10 -10.13 13.37
N PRO A 286 -7.56 -9.58 12.27
CA PRO A 286 -6.53 -10.25 11.49
C PRO A 286 -5.26 -10.45 12.32
N LEU A 287 -4.51 -11.52 12.08
CA LEU A 287 -3.27 -11.83 12.82
C LEU A 287 -2.28 -10.66 12.84
N SER A 288 -2.10 -9.99 11.70
CA SER A 288 -1.23 -8.81 11.58
C SER A 288 -1.71 -7.65 12.46
N GLY A 289 -3.03 -7.42 12.51
CA GLY A 289 -3.65 -6.43 13.40
C GLY A 289 -3.50 -6.80 14.86
N LEU A 290 -3.70 -8.08 15.19
CA LEU A 290 -3.58 -8.59 16.55
C LEU A 290 -2.16 -8.43 17.09
N ASN A 291 -1.16 -8.84 16.31
CA ASN A 291 0.25 -8.69 16.67
C ASN A 291 0.68 -7.22 16.80
N ALA A 292 0.23 -6.35 15.91
CA ALA A 292 0.53 -4.92 16.00
C ALA A 292 -0.11 -4.27 17.24
N TRP A 293 -1.32 -4.69 17.62
CA TRP A 293 -1.96 -4.23 18.84
C TRP A 293 -1.29 -4.76 20.12
N LEU A 294 -0.91 -6.03 20.13
CA LEU A 294 -0.21 -6.68 21.26
C LEU A 294 1.10 -5.97 21.60
N GLN A 295 1.84 -5.48 20.60
CA GLN A 295 3.05 -4.66 20.83
C GLN A 295 2.79 -3.36 21.61
N GLY A 296 1.58 -2.82 21.52
CA GLY A 296 1.16 -1.62 22.25
C GLY A 296 0.45 -1.89 23.57
N LEU A 297 0.32 -3.16 23.97
CA LEU A 297 -0.40 -3.57 25.17
C LEU A 297 0.50 -3.52 26.40
N SER A 298 0.06 -2.80 27.42
CA SER A 298 0.78 -2.72 28.70
C SER A 298 0.01 -3.42 29.83
N VAL A 299 0.76 -4.11 30.69
CA VAL A 299 0.31 -4.71 31.94
C VAL A 299 0.66 -3.77 33.08
N CYS A 300 -0.34 -3.37 33.86
CA CYS A 300 -0.21 -2.43 34.95
C CYS A 300 -0.58 -3.05 36.29
N ALA A 301 0.06 -2.57 37.35
CA ALA A 301 -0.17 -3.01 38.72
C ALA A 301 -0.49 -1.82 39.63
N LEU A 302 -1.56 -1.92 40.42
CA LEU A 302 -1.82 -0.98 41.52
C LEU A 302 -0.82 -1.17 42.67
N PRO A 303 -0.67 -0.20 43.60
CA PRO A 303 0.23 -0.34 44.75
C PRO A 303 -0.02 -1.58 45.60
N GLU A 304 -1.27 -2.04 45.65
CA GLU A 304 -1.73 -3.18 46.45
C GLU A 304 -1.74 -4.50 45.65
N ALA A 305 -1.26 -4.49 44.40
CA ALA A 305 -1.24 -5.68 43.56
C ALA A 305 -0.32 -6.75 44.15
N THR A 306 -0.80 -7.99 44.10
CA THR A 306 -0.02 -9.18 44.44
C THR A 306 0.36 -9.89 43.16
N SER A 307 1.41 -10.72 43.19
CA SER A 307 1.79 -11.54 42.05
C SER A 307 0.66 -12.53 41.71
N THR A 308 0.24 -12.59 40.44
CA THR A 308 -0.85 -13.45 39.99
C THR A 308 -0.55 -14.03 38.61
N SER A 309 -1.34 -15.02 38.19
CA SER A 309 -1.28 -15.58 36.83
C SER A 309 -2.47 -15.08 36.02
N TRP A 310 -2.20 -14.67 34.78
CA TRP A 310 -3.20 -14.24 33.82
C TRP A 310 -3.58 -15.39 32.90
N THR A 311 -4.86 -15.46 32.53
CA THR A 311 -5.35 -16.43 31.54
C THR A 311 -5.50 -15.73 30.20
N LEU A 312 -4.81 -16.25 29.19
CA LEU A 312 -4.92 -15.81 27.81
C LEU A 312 -5.46 -16.98 26.99
N SER A 313 -6.40 -16.75 26.09
CA SER A 313 -6.81 -17.77 25.12
C SER A 313 -6.90 -17.17 23.74
N ILE A 314 -6.40 -17.88 22.75
CA ILE A 314 -6.54 -17.53 21.35
C ILE A 314 -7.36 -18.61 20.66
N ALA A 315 -8.34 -18.19 19.88
CA ALA A 315 -9.21 -19.07 19.13
C ALA A 315 -9.17 -18.68 17.66
N ASP A 316 -9.04 -19.70 16.82
CA ASP A 316 -9.33 -19.60 15.41
C ASP A 316 -10.80 -20.03 15.26
N ASN A 317 -11.61 -19.12 14.75
CA ASN A 317 -13.04 -19.36 14.55
C ASN A 317 -13.33 -20.11 13.23
N GLY A 318 -12.28 -20.61 12.58
CA GLY A 318 -12.33 -21.58 11.50
C GLY A 318 -12.44 -20.93 10.13
N ASN A 319 -11.48 -21.27 9.27
CA ASN A 319 -11.63 -21.17 7.82
C ASN A 319 -11.79 -22.57 7.19
N CYS A 320 -11.88 -22.59 5.87
CA CYS A 320 -12.52 -23.62 5.04
C CYS A 320 -12.02 -25.05 5.38
N GLY A 321 -12.82 -25.80 6.15
CA GLY A 321 -12.56 -27.23 6.41
C GLY A 321 -12.88 -27.72 7.83
N SER A 322 -12.89 -26.82 8.82
CA SER A 322 -13.25 -27.15 10.21
C SER A 322 -14.48 -26.37 10.67
N SER A 323 -15.52 -27.09 11.11
CA SER A 323 -16.69 -26.48 11.77
C SER A 323 -16.47 -26.27 13.27
N SER A 324 -15.32 -26.68 13.81
CA SER A 324 -14.95 -26.52 15.21
C SER A 324 -13.86 -25.46 15.35
N SER A 325 -14.15 -24.42 16.13
CA SER A 325 -13.15 -23.45 16.56
C SER A 325 -12.03 -24.16 17.32
N ALA A 326 -10.79 -24.04 16.87
CA ALA A 326 -9.64 -24.49 17.66
C ALA A 326 -9.26 -23.38 18.64
N THR A 327 -9.16 -23.72 19.93
CA THR A 327 -8.82 -22.74 20.98
C THR A 327 -7.64 -23.25 21.80
N ALA A 328 -6.59 -22.44 21.89
CA ALA A 328 -5.48 -22.65 22.79
C ALA A 328 -5.58 -21.71 24.00
N THR A 329 -5.33 -22.23 25.20
CA THR A 329 -5.36 -21.45 26.45
C THR A 329 -4.00 -21.52 27.13
N TYR A 330 -3.54 -20.37 27.61
CA TYR A 330 -2.24 -20.15 28.20
C TYR A 330 -2.35 -19.43 29.55
N ALA A 331 -1.31 -19.59 30.37
CA ALA A 331 -1.15 -18.90 31.63
C ALA A 331 0.15 -18.09 31.64
N MET A 332 0.09 -16.80 31.94
CA MET A 332 1.25 -15.91 32.03
C MET A 332 1.43 -15.42 33.47
N ALA A 333 2.58 -15.69 34.08
CA ALA A 333 2.89 -15.21 35.43
C ALA A 333 3.22 -13.71 35.41
N VAL A 334 2.55 -12.93 36.26
CA VAL A 334 2.84 -11.51 36.49
C VAL A 334 3.34 -11.36 37.92
N SER A 335 4.63 -11.02 38.06
CA SER A 335 5.34 -10.88 39.32
C SER A 335 5.44 -9.40 39.69
N ILE A 336 5.06 -9.07 40.93
CA ILE A 336 5.18 -7.71 41.45
C ILE A 336 6.51 -7.60 42.19
N THR A 337 7.51 -6.98 41.56
CA THR A 337 8.82 -6.77 42.18
C THR A 337 8.81 -5.45 42.96
N PRO A 338 8.87 -5.47 44.30
CA PRO A 338 8.91 -4.23 45.07
C PRO A 338 10.18 -3.47 44.71
N THR A 339 10.03 -2.25 44.19
CA THR A 339 11.15 -1.38 43.90
C THR A 339 11.81 -0.97 45.22
N ILE A 340 12.94 -1.59 45.58
CA ILE A 340 13.80 -1.10 46.65
C ILE A 340 14.48 0.16 46.12
N LEU A 341 13.80 1.30 46.26
CA LEU A 341 14.37 2.61 45.96
C LEU A 341 15.48 2.93 46.98
N LEU A 342 16.73 2.66 46.62
CA LEU A 342 17.89 3.34 47.23
C LEU A 342 17.77 4.83 46.88
N ALA A 343 17.52 5.67 47.88
CA ALA A 343 17.31 7.11 47.70
C ALA A 343 18.53 7.79 47.06
N PRO A 344 18.38 8.56 45.96
CA PRO A 344 19.48 9.38 45.42
C PRO A 344 19.63 10.67 46.24
N ALA A 345 20.87 10.99 46.63
CA ALA A 345 21.21 12.18 47.40
C ALA A 345 21.38 13.40 46.48
N LEU A 346 20.38 14.29 46.43
CA LEU A 346 20.55 15.66 45.94
C LEU A 346 20.94 16.53 47.15
N THR A 347 22.09 17.19 47.14
CA THR A 347 22.52 18.08 48.23
C THR A 347 22.57 19.54 47.76
N VAL A 348 21.83 20.42 48.45
CA VAL A 348 21.85 21.88 48.23
C VAL A 348 23.00 22.46 49.05
N THR A 349 23.97 23.09 48.39
CA THR A 349 25.23 23.52 49.03
C THR A 349 25.27 24.98 49.48
N THR A 350 24.22 25.77 49.25
CA THR A 350 24.18 27.17 49.70
C THR A 350 23.88 27.28 51.20
N PRO A 351 24.80 27.82 52.02
CA PRO A 351 24.64 27.84 53.46
C PRO A 351 23.95 29.13 53.92
N THR A 352 22.63 29.21 53.82
CA THR A 352 21.81 30.10 54.66
C THR A 352 20.34 29.72 54.54
N THR A 353 19.68 29.50 55.68
CA THR A 353 18.28 29.09 55.79
C THR A 353 17.26 30.20 55.51
N THR A 354 17.69 31.40 55.12
CA THR A 354 16.78 32.50 54.78
C THR A 354 17.47 33.52 53.87
N LEU A 355 17.07 33.55 52.61
CA LEU A 355 17.48 34.58 51.65
C LEU A 355 16.51 35.76 51.77
N VAL A 356 16.95 36.84 52.43
CA VAL A 356 16.20 38.10 52.50
C VAL A 356 16.67 38.99 51.35
N MET A 357 15.85 39.15 50.32
CA MET A 357 16.08 40.12 49.26
C MET A 357 15.63 41.51 49.72
N THR A 358 16.58 42.40 50.03
CA THR A 358 16.28 43.81 50.35
C THR A 358 16.15 44.70 49.12
N ASP A 359 16.57 44.21 47.95
CA ASP A 359 16.49 44.91 46.67
C ASP A 359 15.91 43.97 45.59
N PRO A 360 14.74 44.29 45.00
CA PRO A 360 14.09 43.46 43.99
C PRO A 360 14.80 43.44 42.63
N THR A 361 15.92 44.16 42.46
CA THR A 361 16.67 44.25 41.20
C THR A 361 17.93 43.37 41.15
N VAL A 362 18.31 42.72 42.25
CA VAL A 362 19.56 41.93 42.33
C VAL A 362 19.25 40.42 42.23
N ALA A 363 19.80 39.75 41.20
CA ALA A 363 19.69 38.30 41.03
C ALA A 363 20.62 37.55 42.00
N VAL A 364 20.10 36.57 42.74
CA VAL A 364 20.88 35.70 43.64
C VAL A 364 21.07 34.32 42.98
N PRO A 365 22.31 33.87 42.74
CA PRO A 365 22.55 32.55 42.15
C PRO A 365 22.38 31.42 43.18
N LEU A 366 21.61 30.38 42.83
CA LEU A 366 21.49 29.14 43.59
C LEU A 366 22.40 28.07 42.97
N GLY A 367 23.26 27.45 43.79
CA GLY A 367 24.11 26.34 43.37
C GLY A 367 23.42 24.99 43.60
N LEU A 368 23.12 24.27 42.52
CA LEU A 368 22.64 22.87 42.56
C LEU A 368 23.73 21.96 42.00
N GLN A 369 24.08 20.89 42.72
CA GLN A 369 24.99 19.84 42.22
C GLN A 369 24.24 18.50 42.15
N GLY A 370 24.18 17.93 40.94
CA GLY A 370 23.74 16.55 40.71
C GLY A 370 24.95 15.71 40.30
N THR A 371 25.07 14.50 40.85
CA THR A 371 26.06 13.50 40.40
C THR A 371 25.57 12.83 39.11
N ALA A 372 26.40 12.84 38.07
CA ALA A 372 26.07 12.26 36.76
C ALA A 372 25.80 10.75 36.86
N GLY A 373 24.72 10.29 36.23
CA GLY A 373 24.47 8.85 36.01
C GLY A 373 23.04 8.35 36.24
N HIS A 374 22.10 9.17 36.74
CA HIS A 374 20.72 8.74 36.99
C HIS A 374 19.69 9.68 36.36
N VAL A 375 18.79 9.12 35.55
CA VAL A 375 17.61 9.81 35.03
C VAL A 375 16.52 9.72 36.09
N ALA A 376 16.56 10.60 37.09
CA ALA A 376 15.45 10.80 38.01
C ALA A 376 14.82 12.16 37.72
N ARG A 377 13.48 12.21 37.62
CA ARG A 377 12.75 13.47 37.73
C ARG A 377 12.86 13.95 39.17
N THR A 378 13.44 15.11 39.40
CA THR A 378 13.44 15.76 40.71
C THR A 378 12.78 17.13 40.56
N SER A 379 11.66 17.34 41.26
CA SER A 379 11.05 18.66 41.36
C SER A 379 11.58 19.38 42.61
N ILE A 380 12.02 20.63 42.44
CA ILE A 380 12.37 21.51 43.56
C ILE A 380 11.40 22.69 43.50
N THR A 381 10.52 22.80 44.49
CA THR A 381 9.60 23.92 44.60
C THR A 381 10.24 25.02 45.44
N LEU A 382 10.50 26.17 44.84
CA LEU A 382 10.96 27.38 45.54
C LEU A 382 9.82 28.41 45.52
N ALA A 383 9.41 28.88 46.70
CA ALA A 383 8.41 29.93 46.83
C ALA A 383 9.11 31.27 47.16
N SER A 384 8.93 32.27 46.30
CA SER A 384 9.28 33.66 46.58
C SER A 384 8.01 34.50 46.67
N GLN A 385 7.92 35.40 47.64
CA GLN A 385 6.76 36.31 47.74
C GLN A 385 6.90 37.55 46.86
N PHE A 386 8.11 37.96 46.44
CA PHE A 386 8.33 39.08 45.51
C PHE A 386 9.69 38.94 44.77
N GLY A 387 9.67 39.07 43.44
CA GLY A 387 10.88 39.11 42.58
C GLY A 387 11.08 37.88 41.66
N TYR A 388 11.65 38.11 40.47
CA TYR A 388 12.02 37.07 39.51
C TYR A 388 13.31 36.36 39.97
N ILE A 389 13.29 35.02 40.02
CA ILE A 389 14.50 34.21 40.26
C ILE A 389 15.22 34.06 38.92
N GLY A 390 16.34 34.75 38.73
CA GLY A 390 17.21 34.56 37.58
C GLY A 390 18.05 33.30 37.75
N VAL A 391 17.89 32.33 36.85
CA VAL A 391 18.78 31.16 36.78
C VAL A 391 20.02 31.57 35.95
N PRO A 392 21.26 31.33 36.42
CA PRO A 392 22.45 31.65 35.64
C PRO A 392 22.52 30.82 34.35
N THR A 393 23.22 31.35 33.34
CA THR A 393 23.47 30.70 32.05
C THR A 393 24.09 29.31 32.27
N LEU A 394 23.36 28.27 31.87
CA LEU A 394 23.79 26.88 31.94
C LEU A 394 24.63 26.51 30.70
N PRO A 395 25.44 25.43 30.75
CA PRO A 395 26.12 24.89 29.58
C PRO A 395 25.12 24.49 28.48
N SER A 396 25.58 24.42 27.23
CA SER A 396 24.78 24.34 25.99
C SER A 396 23.86 23.12 25.85
N ASP A 397 23.95 22.17 26.78
CA ASP A 397 23.19 20.94 26.87
C ASP A 397 21.98 21.03 27.83
N VAL A 398 21.71 22.21 28.42
CA VAL A 398 20.55 22.43 29.30
C VAL A 398 19.80 23.72 28.95
N GLU A 399 18.53 23.61 28.59
CA GLU A 399 17.60 24.72 28.34
C GLU A 399 16.39 24.69 29.30
N ILE A 400 15.79 25.85 29.57
CA ILE A 400 14.73 26.01 30.58
C ILE A 400 13.42 26.39 29.88
N GLY A 401 12.42 25.51 29.90
CA GLY A 401 11.06 25.85 29.52
C GLY A 401 10.35 26.65 30.62
N SER A 402 9.64 27.72 30.26
CA SER A 402 8.82 28.50 31.20
C SER A 402 7.32 28.33 30.90
N ASP A 403 6.59 27.73 31.83
CA ASP A 403 5.13 27.90 31.92
C ASP A 403 4.80 28.91 33.03
N ARG A 404 3.82 29.78 32.75
CA ARG A 404 3.48 30.93 33.61
C ARG A 404 2.64 30.46 34.79
N TYR A 405 3.21 30.67 35.98
CA TYR A 405 2.75 30.35 37.33
C TYR A 405 2.82 28.86 37.69
N ILE A 406 3.94 28.49 38.33
CA ILE A 406 4.47 27.16 38.65
C ILE A 406 5.35 26.61 37.53
N THR A 407 6.66 26.68 37.74
CA THR A 407 7.69 26.35 36.76
C THR A 407 7.99 24.85 36.79
N ASP A 408 7.31 24.07 35.96
CA ASP A 408 7.81 22.75 35.51
C ASP A 408 8.68 22.97 34.27
N VAL A 409 9.93 22.50 34.30
CA VAL A 409 10.90 22.64 33.21
C VAL A 409 10.92 21.36 32.37
N SER A 410 10.56 21.47 31.08
CA SER A 410 10.62 20.38 30.09
C SER A 410 11.39 20.85 28.84
N LEU A 411 12.17 19.96 28.24
CA LEU A 411 13.12 20.22 27.15
C LEU A 411 12.66 19.61 25.81
N ARG A 412 12.39 20.43 24.78
CA ARG A 412 12.22 20.02 23.36
C ARG A 412 12.51 21.18 22.38
N SER A 413 12.96 20.86 21.15
CA SER A 413 13.30 21.78 20.05
C SER A 413 12.49 21.49 18.78
N THR A 414 11.85 22.49 18.16
CA THR A 414 11.36 22.48 16.75
C THR A 414 11.25 23.90 16.16
N GLY A 415 11.67 24.08 14.90
CA GLY A 415 11.31 25.23 14.04
C GLY A 415 10.24 24.81 13.02
N ILE A 416 9.23 25.65 12.78
CA ILE A 416 8.07 25.32 11.92
C ILE A 416 8.14 26.09 10.59
N ILE A 417 7.97 25.37 9.47
CA ILE A 417 7.69 25.90 8.11
C ILE A 417 6.21 25.61 7.81
N ALA A 418 5.42 26.62 7.43
CA ALA A 418 4.04 26.40 7.00
C ALA A 418 4.02 25.83 5.57
N GLN A 419 3.33 24.70 5.38
CA GLN A 419 3.23 23.99 4.10
C GLN A 419 1.77 23.90 3.66
N GLU A 420 1.41 24.51 2.52
CA GLU A 420 0.06 24.43 1.94
C GLU A 420 0.04 23.39 0.81
N ARG A 421 -0.72 22.30 1.00
CA ARG A 421 -0.82 21.19 0.04
C ARG A 421 -2.06 21.35 -0.83
N ILE A 422 -1.85 21.59 -2.13
CA ILE A 422 -2.94 21.67 -3.12
C ILE A 422 -2.93 20.40 -3.99
N THR A 423 -3.99 19.60 -3.93
CA THR A 423 -4.18 18.40 -4.75
C THR A 423 -5.27 18.65 -5.79
N VAL A 424 -5.00 18.36 -7.07
CA VAL A 424 -6.00 18.50 -8.15
C VAL A 424 -6.32 17.15 -8.78
N SER A 425 -7.62 16.87 -8.93
CA SER A 425 -8.16 15.65 -9.51
C SER A 425 -9.25 15.94 -10.54
N SER A 426 -9.19 15.33 -11.74
CA SER A 426 -10.28 15.34 -12.72
C SER A 426 -10.44 13.97 -13.38
N THR A 427 -11.67 13.52 -13.61
CA THR A 427 -11.95 12.30 -14.37
C THR A 427 -11.65 12.50 -15.86
N PHE A 428 -11.05 11.50 -16.51
CA PHE A 428 -10.47 11.60 -17.85
C PHE A 428 -11.22 10.72 -18.86
N THR A 429 -11.57 11.30 -20.01
CA THR A 429 -11.93 10.56 -21.22
C THR A 429 -10.95 10.97 -22.30
N LYS A 430 -10.21 10.00 -22.86
CA LYS A 430 -9.24 10.22 -23.96
C LYS A 430 -9.98 10.71 -25.20
N GLU A 431 -9.48 11.76 -25.86
CA GLU A 431 -9.99 12.16 -27.19
C GLU A 431 -9.59 11.09 -28.20
N VAL A 432 -10.57 10.65 -28.98
CA VAL A 432 -10.38 9.73 -30.11
C VAL A 432 -10.86 10.39 -31.38
N GLN A 433 -9.94 10.56 -32.33
CA GLN A 433 -10.22 11.06 -33.67
C GLN A 433 -9.99 9.94 -34.70
N MET A 434 -10.90 9.81 -35.65
CA MET A 434 -10.80 8.87 -36.75
C MET A 434 -10.31 9.58 -38.01
N LEU A 435 -9.22 9.07 -38.56
CA LEU A 435 -8.73 9.37 -39.89
C LEU A 435 -9.22 8.25 -40.82
N ARG A 436 -9.85 8.59 -41.95
CA ARG A 436 -10.34 7.60 -42.92
C ARG A 436 -9.93 7.98 -44.33
N THR A 437 -9.38 7.02 -45.05
CA THR A 437 -9.15 7.09 -46.50
C THR A 437 -10.27 6.35 -47.22
N THR A 438 -10.88 6.96 -48.23
CA THR A 438 -11.89 6.31 -49.08
C THR A 438 -11.56 6.49 -50.55
N ALA A 439 -11.70 5.46 -51.37
CA ALA A 439 -11.65 5.58 -52.83
C ALA A 439 -13.07 5.57 -53.44
N ASP A 440 -13.19 6.20 -54.59
CA ASP A 440 -14.41 6.13 -55.40
C ASP A 440 -14.68 4.67 -55.82
N VAL A 441 -15.96 4.34 -56.00
CA VAL A 441 -16.39 3.00 -56.42
C VAL A 441 -15.70 2.61 -57.73
N GLY A 442 -14.96 1.50 -57.71
CA GLY A 442 -14.19 0.99 -58.85
C GLY A 442 -12.71 1.43 -58.88
N SER A 443 -12.27 2.25 -57.92
CA SER A 443 -10.87 2.62 -57.73
C SER A 443 -10.28 1.89 -56.52
N THR A 444 -8.95 1.72 -56.51
CA THR A 444 -8.21 1.17 -55.35
C THR A 444 -7.17 2.19 -54.90
N ILE A 445 -6.94 2.27 -53.58
CA ILE A 445 -5.91 3.13 -53.00
C ILE A 445 -4.57 2.40 -53.11
N VAL A 446 -3.66 2.93 -53.92
CA VAL A 446 -2.32 2.36 -54.11
C VAL A 446 -1.28 3.11 -53.29
N GLU A 447 -1.47 4.43 -53.13
CA GLU A 447 -0.63 5.30 -52.33
C GLU A 447 -1.50 6.28 -51.53
N ALA A 448 -1.10 6.67 -50.32
CA ALA A 448 -1.82 7.66 -49.52
C ALA A 448 -0.86 8.38 -48.55
N VAL A 449 -0.12 9.39 -49.03
CA VAL A 449 0.72 10.24 -48.18
C VAL A 449 0.01 11.55 -47.85
N VAL A 450 -0.10 11.84 -46.55
CA VAL A 450 -0.79 13.04 -46.06
C VAL A 450 0.10 13.86 -45.14
N VAL A 451 -0.08 15.17 -45.16
CA VAL A 451 0.43 16.05 -44.11
C VAL A 451 -0.67 16.24 -43.09
N VAL A 452 -0.49 15.67 -41.91
CA VAL A 452 -1.38 15.84 -40.76
C VAL A 452 -0.87 17.01 -39.94
N SER A 453 -1.73 17.97 -39.60
CA SER A 453 -1.39 19.10 -38.75
C SER A 453 -2.34 19.22 -37.57
N LEU A 454 -1.80 19.67 -36.43
CA LEU A 454 -2.54 19.95 -35.21
C LEU A 454 -2.21 21.38 -34.76
N THR A 455 -3.23 22.24 -34.76
CA THR A 455 -3.12 23.56 -34.12
C THR A 455 -3.70 23.45 -32.73
N TYR A 456 -2.86 23.48 -31.71
CA TYR A 456 -3.26 23.36 -30.31
C TYR A 456 -2.61 24.48 -29.49
N LEU A 457 -3.43 25.18 -28.68
CA LEU A 457 -3.02 26.35 -27.87
C LEU A 457 -2.18 27.39 -28.62
N GLY A 458 -2.55 27.67 -29.88
CA GLY A 458 -1.88 28.67 -30.72
C GLY A 458 -0.57 28.22 -31.35
N THR A 459 -0.14 26.96 -31.13
CA THR A 459 1.02 26.37 -31.81
C THR A 459 0.54 25.35 -32.84
N THR A 460 1.07 25.40 -34.06
CA THR A 460 0.78 24.43 -35.12
C THR A 460 1.99 23.55 -35.35
N ALA A 461 1.82 22.23 -35.24
CA ALA A 461 2.81 21.23 -35.64
C ALA A 461 2.27 20.41 -36.82
N SER A 462 3.15 19.76 -37.58
CA SER A 462 2.78 18.99 -38.76
C SER A 462 3.66 17.76 -38.93
N ALA A 463 3.05 16.65 -39.34
CA ALA A 463 3.69 15.37 -39.59
C ALA A 463 3.34 14.88 -41.00
N VAL A 464 4.33 14.34 -41.72
CA VAL A 464 4.08 13.59 -42.95
C VAL A 464 3.80 12.14 -42.57
N VAL A 465 2.66 11.62 -42.98
CA VAL A 465 2.20 10.27 -42.65
C VAL A 465 1.91 9.50 -43.93
N ASP A 466 2.56 8.35 -44.08
CA ASP A 466 2.26 7.38 -45.12
C ASP A 466 1.18 6.41 -44.61
N LEU A 467 0.05 6.36 -45.30
CA LEU A 467 -1.14 5.58 -44.97
C LEU A 467 -1.30 4.32 -45.84
N THR A 468 -0.27 3.92 -46.60
CA THR A 468 -0.30 2.71 -47.43
C THR A 468 -0.35 1.41 -46.62
N ASP A 469 -0.71 0.28 -47.23
CA ASP A 469 -0.88 -0.97 -46.47
C ASP A 469 0.40 -1.43 -45.76
N GLU A 470 1.56 -1.30 -46.42
CA GLU A 470 2.86 -1.72 -45.92
C GLU A 470 3.46 -0.71 -44.92
N PHE A 471 3.35 0.59 -45.17
CA PHE A 471 3.96 1.65 -44.34
C PHE A 471 2.99 2.33 -43.37
N GLY A 472 1.69 2.23 -43.61
CA GLY A 472 0.61 2.74 -42.77
C GLY A 472 0.17 1.77 -41.68
N SER A 473 1.06 0.92 -41.17
CA SER A 473 0.79 0.15 -39.96
C SER A 473 0.44 1.10 -38.80
N ALA A 474 -0.38 0.63 -37.85
CA ALA A 474 -0.78 1.45 -36.71
C ALA A 474 0.44 2.02 -35.95
N THR A 475 1.50 1.22 -35.79
CA THR A 475 2.76 1.63 -35.15
C THR A 475 3.52 2.69 -35.95
N ALA A 476 3.58 2.55 -37.28
CA ALA A 476 4.28 3.52 -38.13
C ALA A 476 3.55 4.87 -38.15
N VAL A 477 2.22 4.86 -38.27
CA VAL A 477 1.39 6.08 -38.18
C VAL A 477 1.53 6.74 -36.81
N ALA A 478 1.48 5.96 -35.73
CA ALA A 478 1.72 6.49 -34.38
C ALA A 478 3.11 7.15 -34.27
N THR A 479 4.15 6.51 -34.79
CA THR A 479 5.54 7.02 -34.74
C THR A 479 5.69 8.32 -35.54
N ALA A 480 5.11 8.40 -36.75
CA ALA A 480 5.14 9.60 -37.58
C ALA A 480 4.40 10.77 -36.91
N LEU A 481 3.21 10.52 -36.36
CA LEU A 481 2.44 11.52 -35.63
C LEU A 481 3.16 11.97 -34.35
N GLN A 482 3.70 11.03 -33.57
CA GLN A 482 4.41 11.30 -32.32
C GLN A 482 5.66 12.18 -32.55
N SER A 483 6.38 11.95 -33.64
CA SER A 483 7.61 12.70 -33.96
C SER A 483 7.33 14.05 -34.62
N GLY A 484 6.28 14.17 -35.45
CA GLY A 484 5.97 15.40 -36.17
C GLY A 484 5.00 16.34 -35.45
N LEU A 485 4.11 15.82 -34.62
CA LEU A 485 3.16 16.61 -33.82
C LEU A 485 3.70 16.83 -32.41
N THR A 486 4.75 17.63 -32.28
CA THR A 486 5.43 17.89 -30.99
C THR A 486 4.53 18.55 -29.94
N ASN A 487 3.38 19.09 -30.34
CA ASN A 487 2.37 19.68 -29.44
C ASN A 487 1.21 18.71 -29.11
N ALA A 488 1.27 17.46 -29.55
CA ALA A 488 0.18 16.48 -29.42
C ALA A 488 0.32 15.50 -28.25
N GLY A 489 1.40 15.59 -27.47
CA GLY A 489 1.67 14.63 -26.41
C GLY A 489 1.81 13.20 -26.95
N ASP A 490 1.46 12.21 -26.15
CA ASP A 490 1.52 10.79 -26.49
C ASP A 490 0.32 10.41 -27.34
N ILE A 491 0.57 9.73 -28.45
CA ILE A 491 -0.43 9.30 -29.41
C ILE A 491 -0.40 7.78 -29.53
N THR A 492 -1.57 7.15 -29.37
CA THR A 492 -1.76 5.75 -29.76
C THR A 492 -2.67 5.67 -30.97
N VAL A 493 -2.38 4.74 -31.87
CA VAL A 493 -3.14 4.55 -33.10
C VAL A 493 -3.54 3.09 -33.19
N SER A 494 -4.79 2.82 -33.59
CA SER A 494 -5.21 1.52 -34.08
C SER A 494 -5.73 1.65 -35.51
N ARG A 495 -5.67 0.55 -36.28
CA ARG A 495 -6.02 0.54 -37.70
C ARG A 495 -7.03 -0.57 -37.97
N SER A 496 -8.07 -0.28 -38.75
CA SER A 496 -9.00 -1.29 -39.25
C SER A 496 -8.35 -2.14 -40.35
N PRO A 497 -8.85 -3.36 -40.62
CA PRO A 497 -8.55 -4.02 -41.89
C PRO A 497 -8.89 -3.12 -43.09
N PRO A 498 -8.20 -3.27 -44.23
CA PRO A 498 -8.55 -2.56 -45.46
C PRO A 498 -9.95 -2.97 -45.95
N ASP A 499 -10.70 -2.02 -46.47
CA ASP A 499 -11.95 -2.27 -47.18
C ASP A 499 -11.70 -2.81 -48.60
N ALA A 500 -12.77 -3.08 -49.35
CA ALA A 500 -12.67 -3.65 -50.70
C ALA A 500 -11.92 -2.75 -51.70
N GLN A 501 -11.71 -1.48 -51.37
CA GLN A 501 -10.99 -0.49 -52.17
C GLN A 501 -9.59 -0.20 -51.62
N GLY A 502 -9.13 -0.93 -50.59
CA GLY A 502 -7.85 -0.70 -49.93
C GLY A 502 -7.87 0.45 -48.92
N GLY A 503 -9.03 1.03 -48.62
CA GLY A 503 -9.18 2.10 -47.64
C GLY A 503 -9.12 1.57 -46.21
N CYS A 504 -8.43 2.29 -45.33
CA CYS A 504 -8.39 1.97 -43.90
C CYS A 504 -8.98 3.10 -43.05
N THR A 505 -9.33 2.76 -41.81
CA THR A 505 -9.67 3.72 -40.76
C THR A 505 -8.62 3.62 -39.65
N TRP A 506 -8.03 4.75 -39.29
CA TRP A 506 -7.12 4.86 -38.14
C TRP A 506 -7.83 5.57 -37.00
N SER A 507 -7.86 4.95 -35.83
CA SER A 507 -8.35 5.53 -34.60
C SER A 507 -7.17 6.09 -33.81
N ILE A 508 -7.03 7.41 -33.83
CA ILE A 508 -5.95 8.17 -33.20
C ILE A 508 -6.44 8.63 -31.82
N THR A 509 -5.78 8.15 -30.77
CA THR A 509 -6.09 8.46 -29.38
C THR A 509 -4.98 9.32 -28.80
N PHE A 510 -5.33 10.52 -28.30
CA PHE A 510 -4.39 11.40 -27.61
C PHE A 510 -4.36 11.01 -26.14
N ALA A 511 -3.27 10.37 -25.72
CA ALA A 511 -3.15 9.77 -24.40
C ALA A 511 -2.75 10.77 -23.31
N SER A 512 -1.94 11.80 -23.64
CA SER A 512 -1.42 12.76 -22.65
C SER A 512 -1.84 14.22 -22.86
N LEU A 513 -2.53 14.53 -23.96
CA LEU A 513 -3.10 15.86 -24.19
C LEU A 513 -4.29 16.11 -23.26
N SER A 514 -4.21 17.21 -22.52
CA SER A 514 -5.27 17.73 -21.67
C SER A 514 -6.00 18.87 -22.40
N GLY A 515 -7.31 19.05 -22.24
CA GLY A 515 -8.12 20.05 -22.96
C GLY A 515 -9.56 19.60 -23.22
N SER A 516 -10.55 20.44 -22.93
CA SER A 516 -11.98 20.13 -23.15
C SER A 516 -12.37 20.09 -24.63
N THR A 517 -11.47 20.54 -25.52
CA THR A 517 -11.60 20.46 -26.97
C THR A 517 -10.21 20.37 -27.60
N ILE A 518 -9.69 19.16 -27.79
CA ILE A 518 -8.53 18.95 -28.67
C ILE A 518 -9.01 19.22 -30.10
N PRO A 519 -8.43 20.19 -30.83
CA PRO A 519 -8.83 20.51 -32.19
C PRO A 519 -8.74 19.30 -33.11
N LEU A 520 -9.61 19.22 -34.12
CA LEU A 520 -9.53 18.17 -35.12
C LEU A 520 -8.20 18.26 -35.85
N LEU A 521 -7.54 17.12 -36.02
CA LEU A 521 -6.43 16.99 -36.95
C LEU A 521 -6.86 17.48 -38.33
N GLN A 522 -5.98 18.18 -39.01
CA GLN A 522 -6.18 18.61 -40.40
C GLN A 522 -5.24 17.80 -41.28
N ALA A 523 -5.79 17.00 -42.19
CA ALA A 523 -5.02 16.29 -43.20
C ALA A 523 -5.09 17.03 -44.53
N THR A 524 -3.93 17.34 -45.10
CA THR A 524 -3.81 17.80 -46.48
C THR A 524 -3.10 16.71 -47.28
N VAL A 525 -3.74 16.21 -48.34
CA VAL A 525 -3.12 15.23 -49.23
C VAL A 525 -1.96 15.92 -49.95
N GLN A 526 -0.73 15.44 -49.74
CA GLN A 526 0.40 15.87 -50.54
C GLN A 526 0.27 15.15 -51.89
N SER A 527 0.08 15.93 -52.95
CA SER A 527 -0.23 15.45 -54.31
C SER A 527 0.57 14.22 -54.74
N PHE A 528 -0.12 13.20 -55.24
CA PHE A 528 0.49 12.02 -55.86
C PHE A 528 1.34 12.43 -57.06
N PRO A 529 2.63 12.04 -57.15
CA PRO A 529 3.37 12.19 -58.40
C PRO A 529 2.67 11.34 -59.48
N ALA A 530 2.23 11.98 -60.57
CA ALA A 530 1.68 11.28 -61.73
C ALA A 530 2.72 10.26 -62.25
N PRO A 531 2.32 9.02 -62.61
CA PRO A 531 1.05 8.62 -63.22
C PRO A 531 -0.02 8.06 -62.27
N TRP A 532 0.20 8.06 -60.95
CA TRP A 532 -0.76 7.51 -59.97
C TRP A 532 -1.85 8.48 -59.50
N SER A 533 -2.04 9.60 -60.20
CA SER A 533 -3.11 10.58 -59.94
C SER A 533 -4.48 10.10 -60.42
N GLY A 534 -4.87 8.88 -60.02
CA GLY A 534 -6.28 8.53 -59.93
C GLY A 534 -6.97 9.56 -59.03
N VAL A 535 -8.14 10.01 -59.43
CA VAL A 535 -8.96 11.03 -58.76
C VAL A 535 -8.87 10.87 -57.24
N GLY A 536 -8.36 11.91 -56.57
CA GLY A 536 -7.85 11.82 -55.20
C GLY A 536 -8.90 11.29 -54.23
N SER A 537 -8.58 10.15 -53.62
CA SER A 537 -9.31 9.61 -52.49
C SER A 537 -9.45 10.67 -51.39
N PRO A 538 -10.67 11.12 -51.04
CA PRO A 538 -10.81 12.06 -49.95
C PRO A 538 -10.34 11.43 -48.65
N VAL A 539 -9.52 12.18 -47.91
CA VAL A 539 -9.14 11.85 -46.54
C VAL A 539 -10.06 12.64 -45.63
N THR A 540 -10.83 11.94 -44.81
CA THR A 540 -11.76 12.56 -43.85
C THR A 540 -11.26 12.35 -42.45
N ILE A 541 -11.35 13.39 -41.63
CA ILE A 541 -11.07 13.32 -40.20
C ILE A 541 -12.34 13.66 -39.46
N ALA A 542 -12.74 12.79 -38.54
CA ALA A 542 -13.90 12.98 -37.69
C ALA A 542 -13.55 12.71 -36.24
N ARG A 543 -14.18 13.44 -35.32
CA ARG A 543 -14.10 13.14 -33.90
C ARG A 543 -15.09 12.02 -33.57
N THR A 544 -14.62 10.99 -32.89
CA THR A 544 -15.47 9.88 -32.41
C THR A 544 -15.79 10.03 -30.93
N VAL A 545 -14.78 10.41 -30.15
CA VAL A 545 -14.93 10.65 -28.71
C VAL A 545 -14.27 11.98 -28.39
N ALA A 546 -15.04 12.91 -27.82
CA ALA A 546 -14.50 14.17 -27.33
C ALA A 546 -13.73 13.94 -26.03
N GLY A 547 -12.51 14.45 -25.96
CA GLY A 547 -11.74 14.54 -24.74
C GLY A 547 -12.46 15.42 -23.74
N SER A 548 -12.59 14.95 -22.50
CA SER A 548 -13.30 15.66 -21.42
C SER A 548 -12.36 16.45 -20.51
N LEU A 549 -11.07 16.51 -20.85
CA LEU A 549 -10.04 16.88 -19.91
C LEU A 549 -10.02 18.41 -19.69
N VAL A 550 -10.59 18.91 -18.61
CA VAL A 550 -10.29 20.28 -18.16
C VAL A 550 -8.87 20.26 -17.61
N PRO A 551 -7.88 20.95 -18.22
CA PRO A 551 -6.50 20.92 -17.76
C PRO A 551 -6.46 21.27 -16.26
N PRO A 552 -5.71 20.56 -15.43
CA PRO A 552 -5.69 20.87 -14.00
C PRO A 552 -5.20 22.30 -13.82
N VAL A 553 -6.01 23.08 -13.10
CA VAL A 553 -5.72 24.48 -12.81
C VAL A 553 -5.42 24.60 -11.32
N VAL A 554 -4.22 25.03 -10.98
CA VAL A 554 -3.81 25.37 -9.61
C VAL A 554 -3.73 26.88 -9.48
N ALA A 555 -4.34 27.43 -8.43
CA ALA A 555 -4.09 28.82 -8.04
C ALA A 555 -3.06 28.81 -6.91
N VAL A 556 -1.97 29.55 -7.09
CA VAL A 556 -0.98 29.82 -6.05
C VAL A 556 -1.14 31.28 -5.65
N ALA A 557 -1.45 31.55 -4.38
CA ALA A 557 -1.56 32.89 -3.83
C ALA A 557 -0.55 33.06 -2.69
N ILE A 558 0.06 34.24 -2.58
CA ILE A 558 0.82 34.60 -1.38
C ILE A 558 -0.19 35.04 -0.30
N PRO A 559 -0.19 34.42 0.90
CA PRO A 559 -1.23 34.63 1.91
C PRO A 559 -1.38 36.08 2.41
N ASP A 560 -0.37 36.91 2.24
CA ASP A 560 -0.35 38.28 2.72
C ASP A 560 0.09 39.26 1.63
N ALA A 561 -0.89 39.95 1.03
CA ALA A 561 -0.66 40.99 0.04
C ALA A 561 0.10 42.23 0.58
N THR A 562 0.33 42.32 1.90
CA THR A 562 1.09 43.40 2.53
C THR A 562 2.61 43.16 2.51
N VAL A 563 3.06 41.92 2.23
CA VAL A 563 4.49 41.62 2.12
C VAL A 563 4.98 42.02 0.74
N GLN A 564 5.52 43.24 0.63
CA GLN A 564 5.96 43.81 -0.64
C GLN A 564 7.28 43.24 -1.17
N SER A 565 8.05 42.53 -0.34
CA SER A 565 9.36 41.97 -0.72
C SER A 565 9.62 40.62 -0.05
N GLY A 566 10.05 39.65 -0.83
CA GLY A 566 10.43 38.31 -0.39
C GLY A 566 10.66 37.38 -1.57
N THR A 567 11.05 36.13 -1.29
CA THR A 567 11.16 35.08 -2.30
C THR A 567 10.37 33.84 -1.92
N PHE A 568 9.84 33.10 -2.89
CA PHE A 568 9.20 31.82 -2.67
C PHE A 568 9.79 30.78 -3.62
N VAL A 569 9.75 29.52 -3.24
CA VAL A 569 10.01 28.38 -4.14
C VAL A 569 8.74 27.56 -4.27
N LEU A 570 8.55 26.91 -5.42
CA LEU A 570 7.46 25.97 -5.63
C LEU A 570 8.03 24.55 -5.56
N SER A 571 7.58 23.77 -4.58
CA SER A 571 7.81 22.33 -4.53
C SER A 571 6.73 21.64 -5.36
N VAL A 572 7.11 21.03 -6.46
CA VAL A 572 6.23 20.30 -7.37
C VAL A 572 6.49 18.81 -7.18
N ALA A 573 5.45 18.03 -6.92
CA ALA A 573 5.53 16.59 -6.81
C ALA A 573 4.43 15.92 -7.63
N VAL A 574 4.75 14.76 -8.21
CA VAL A 574 3.79 13.86 -8.85
C VAL A 574 3.64 12.64 -7.97
N ASP A 575 2.40 12.21 -7.76
CA ASP A 575 2.13 10.99 -6.99
C ASP A 575 2.77 9.77 -7.68
N ALA A 576 3.42 8.90 -6.90
CA ALA A 576 4.07 7.68 -7.39
C ALA A 576 3.11 6.80 -8.21
N ALA A 577 1.84 6.81 -7.81
CA ALA A 577 0.78 6.07 -8.49
C ALA A 577 0.54 6.59 -9.93
N CYS A 578 0.75 7.89 -10.18
CA CYS A 578 0.51 8.55 -11.46
C CYS A 578 1.65 8.37 -12.48
N ASN A 579 2.85 7.99 -12.03
CA ASN A 579 4.08 7.98 -12.84
C ASN A 579 4.73 6.58 -12.95
N GLY A 580 3.96 5.50 -12.80
CA GLY A 580 4.46 4.15 -13.05
C GLY A 580 5.60 3.71 -12.13
N ALA A 581 5.51 4.04 -10.84
CA ALA A 581 6.35 3.58 -9.70
C ALA A 581 7.49 4.49 -9.19
N THR A 582 7.73 5.67 -9.78
CA THR A 582 8.67 6.64 -9.17
C THR A 582 8.00 7.97 -8.87
N SER A 583 7.91 8.31 -7.59
CA SER A 583 7.59 9.68 -7.16
C SER A 583 8.65 10.62 -7.70
N ALA A 584 8.26 11.51 -8.61
CA ALA A 584 9.13 12.57 -9.07
C ALA A 584 8.75 13.86 -8.32
N SER A 585 9.73 14.52 -7.72
CA SER A 585 9.55 15.86 -7.18
C SER A 585 10.73 16.76 -7.54
N PHE A 586 10.47 18.05 -7.72
CA PHE A 586 11.49 19.08 -7.84
C PHE A 586 11.05 20.36 -7.14
N THR A 587 12.01 21.21 -6.79
CA THR A 587 11.76 22.54 -6.25
C THR A 587 12.27 23.57 -7.24
N THR A 588 11.49 24.61 -7.52
CA THR A 588 11.93 25.68 -8.41
C THR A 588 13.07 26.49 -7.79
N ASN A 589 13.83 27.20 -8.61
CA ASN A 589 14.66 28.29 -8.12
C ASN A 589 13.80 29.35 -7.39
N PRO A 590 14.38 30.10 -6.42
CA PRO A 590 13.66 31.17 -5.73
C PRO A 590 13.09 32.21 -6.69
N LEU A 591 11.79 32.45 -6.59
CA LEU A 591 11.02 33.43 -7.34
C LEU A 591 10.72 34.62 -6.43
N PRO A 592 10.87 35.88 -6.88
CA PRO A 592 10.48 37.02 -6.07
C PRO A 592 8.95 37.05 -5.90
N TYR A 593 8.45 37.59 -4.78
CA TYR A 593 6.99 37.65 -4.51
C TYR A 593 6.21 38.36 -5.61
N ASN A 594 6.82 39.31 -6.31
CA ASN A 594 6.22 40.01 -7.44
C ASN A 594 6.49 39.35 -8.81
N ALA A 595 6.95 38.09 -8.86
CA ALA A 595 7.28 37.36 -10.08
C ALA A 595 6.22 37.53 -11.18
N LEU A 596 6.69 37.69 -12.42
CA LEU A 596 5.82 37.72 -13.60
C LEU A 596 5.31 36.30 -13.88
N ALA A 597 4.20 36.19 -14.63
CA ALA A 597 3.67 34.89 -15.05
C ALA A 597 4.71 34.07 -15.83
N THR A 598 5.51 34.76 -16.66
CA THR A 598 6.61 34.16 -17.43
C THR A 598 7.71 33.58 -16.53
N ASP A 599 8.02 34.23 -15.40
CA ASP A 599 9.07 33.75 -14.48
C ASP A 599 8.63 32.46 -13.80
N VAL A 600 7.38 32.42 -13.34
CA VAL A 600 6.76 31.22 -12.74
C VAL A 600 6.66 30.10 -13.77
N GLN A 601 6.29 30.40 -15.01
CA GLN A 601 6.20 29.42 -16.09
C GLN A 601 7.57 28.80 -16.40
N VAL A 602 8.61 29.63 -16.58
CA VAL A 602 9.98 29.17 -16.84
C VAL A 602 10.49 28.30 -15.69
N ALA A 603 10.21 28.69 -14.45
CA ALA A 603 10.62 27.92 -13.28
C ALA A 603 9.96 26.52 -13.23
N LEU A 604 8.69 26.41 -13.62
CA LEU A 604 7.97 25.14 -13.66
C LEU A 604 8.42 24.22 -14.80
N THR A 605 8.87 24.78 -15.93
CA THR A 605 9.39 24.00 -17.08
C THR A 605 10.80 23.41 -16.86
N GLN A 606 11.45 23.65 -15.71
CA GLN A 606 12.78 23.11 -15.40
C GLN A 606 12.75 21.66 -14.91
N GLY A 607 11.57 21.12 -14.58
CA GLY A 607 11.40 19.76 -14.08
C GLY A 607 10.82 18.79 -15.10
N PHE A 608 10.14 17.76 -14.60
CA PHE A 608 9.40 16.78 -15.40
C PHE A 608 8.05 17.31 -15.95
N VAL A 609 7.73 18.59 -15.73
CA VAL A 609 6.48 19.20 -16.18
C VAL A 609 6.70 19.73 -17.60
N ASP A 610 6.03 19.11 -18.58
CA ASP A 610 6.28 19.34 -20.00
C ASP A 610 5.78 20.73 -20.46
N THR A 611 4.46 20.93 -20.47
CA THR A 611 3.87 22.22 -20.86
C THR A 611 2.95 22.75 -19.77
N VAL A 612 3.24 23.96 -19.27
CA VAL A 612 2.38 24.74 -18.37
C VAL A 612 2.10 26.12 -18.94
N VAL A 613 0.88 26.60 -18.73
CA VAL A 613 0.48 27.98 -19.01
C VAL A 613 0.22 28.67 -17.68
N VAL A 614 0.99 29.72 -17.40
CA VAL A 614 0.79 30.52 -16.19
C VAL A 614 0.14 31.86 -16.54
N THR A 615 -0.94 32.19 -15.85
CA THR A 615 -1.58 33.50 -15.95
C THR A 615 -1.57 34.17 -14.59
N LYS A 616 -1.02 35.39 -14.50
CA LYS A 616 -1.09 36.18 -13.27
C LYS A 616 -2.50 36.79 -13.16
N ILE A 617 -3.25 36.43 -12.11
CA ILE A 617 -4.62 36.91 -11.91
C ILE A 617 -4.63 38.17 -11.04
N GLU A 618 -3.75 38.23 -10.04
CA GLU A 618 -3.61 39.36 -9.09
C GLU A 618 -2.12 39.60 -8.79
N PRO A 619 -1.74 40.72 -8.12
CA PRO A 619 -0.34 41.06 -7.86
C PRO A 619 0.52 39.96 -7.23
N PHE A 620 -0.11 39.03 -6.49
CA PHE A 620 0.52 37.93 -5.79
C PHE A 620 -0.22 36.59 -5.98
N THR A 621 -1.01 36.47 -7.06
CA THR A 621 -1.80 35.27 -7.36
C THR A 621 -1.57 34.82 -8.80
N TRP A 622 -1.15 33.57 -8.98
CA TRP A 622 -0.92 32.94 -10.27
C TRP A 622 -1.87 31.76 -10.49
N ARG A 623 -2.41 31.66 -11.69
CA ARG A 623 -3.13 30.50 -12.20
C ARG A 623 -2.17 29.67 -13.04
N ILE A 624 -1.87 28.47 -12.61
CA ILE A 624 -1.02 27.51 -13.31
C ILE A 624 -1.93 26.46 -13.94
N THR A 625 -1.93 26.38 -15.26
CA THR A 625 -2.68 25.40 -16.05
C THR A 625 -1.70 24.39 -16.63
N PHE A 626 -1.82 23.12 -16.26
CA PHE A 626 -0.98 22.05 -16.79
C PHE A 626 -1.57 21.51 -18.09
N VAL A 627 -0.86 21.70 -19.20
CA VAL A 627 -1.37 21.53 -20.57
C VAL A 627 -1.08 20.15 -21.15
N ALA A 628 0.10 19.61 -20.87
CA ALA A 628 0.49 18.26 -21.28
C ALA A 628 0.93 17.53 -20.02
N ASN A 629 0.23 16.46 -19.68
CA ASN A 629 0.57 15.60 -18.55
C ASN A 629 0.75 14.19 -19.11
N THR A 630 1.99 13.71 -19.16
CA THR A 630 2.35 12.30 -19.37
C THR A 630 1.83 11.36 -18.26
N TYR A 631 1.07 11.88 -17.29
CA TYR A 631 0.61 11.16 -16.10
C TYR A 631 -0.68 10.42 -16.38
N VAL A 632 -0.55 9.10 -16.46
CA VAL A 632 -1.59 8.17 -16.91
C VAL A 632 -2.61 7.92 -15.79
N ASP A 633 -3.89 8.07 -16.11
CA ASP A 633 -5.08 7.47 -15.47
C ASP A 633 -5.22 7.52 -13.92
N CYS A 634 -4.63 8.50 -13.24
CA CYS A 634 -4.70 8.60 -11.78
C CYS A 634 -5.34 9.91 -11.28
N LEU A 635 -6.17 9.80 -10.24
CA LEU A 635 -7.00 10.86 -9.67
C LEU A 635 -6.22 11.97 -8.94
N ALA A 636 -4.88 12.00 -8.89
CA ALA A 636 -4.13 13.05 -8.21
C ALA A 636 -2.85 13.42 -8.98
N GLY A 637 -3.00 14.16 -10.08
CA GLY A 637 -1.96 14.26 -11.11
C GLY A 637 -0.71 15.06 -10.74
N VAL A 638 -0.86 16.20 -10.04
CA VAL A 638 0.27 17.08 -9.68
C VAL A 638 -0.04 17.83 -8.37
N VAL A 639 0.91 17.87 -7.45
CA VAL A 639 0.87 18.65 -6.22
C VAL A 639 1.86 19.79 -6.32
N VAL A 640 1.39 21.03 -6.16
CA VAL A 640 2.24 22.23 -6.11
C VAL A 640 2.12 22.85 -4.73
N VAL A 641 3.26 23.04 -4.07
CA VAL A 641 3.33 23.62 -2.71
C VAL A 641 4.25 24.83 -2.72
N PRO A 642 3.74 26.05 -2.48
CA PRO A 642 4.60 27.21 -2.26
C PRO A 642 5.31 27.08 -0.90
N GLN A 643 6.62 27.33 -0.89
CA GLN A 643 7.43 27.49 0.31
C GLN A 643 8.01 28.89 0.32
N PHE A 644 7.72 29.65 1.36
CA PHE A 644 8.11 31.05 1.49
C PHE A 644 9.48 31.16 2.15
N LEU A 645 10.40 31.90 1.52
CA LEU A 645 11.77 32.12 2.00
C LEU A 645 11.97 33.63 2.25
N ALA A 646 12.15 33.98 3.53
CA ALA A 646 12.56 35.29 4.06
C ALA A 646 11.99 36.55 3.35
N GLY A 647 11.10 37.27 4.04
CA GLY A 647 10.71 38.64 3.69
C GLY A 647 10.89 39.57 4.88
N THR A 648 11.44 40.77 4.65
CA THR A 648 11.45 41.85 5.65
C THR A 648 10.12 42.60 5.58
N GLY A 649 9.15 42.20 6.40
CA GLY A 649 7.86 42.89 6.55
C GLY A 649 7.51 43.03 8.04
N ALA A 650 7.12 44.25 8.45
CA ALA A 650 6.92 44.64 9.85
C ALA A 650 5.70 43.98 10.55
N ASN A 651 4.94 43.11 9.87
CA ASN A 651 3.69 42.54 10.36
C ASN A 651 3.65 41.01 10.44
N LEU A 652 4.81 40.34 10.56
CA LEU A 652 4.83 38.98 11.12
C LEU A 652 4.64 39.07 12.64
N CYS A 653 3.42 39.45 13.02
CA CYS A 653 2.94 39.48 14.38
C CYS A 653 2.86 38.03 14.87
N SER A 654 3.79 37.63 15.73
CA SER A 654 3.80 36.32 16.41
C SER A 654 2.64 36.14 17.41
N MET A 655 1.64 37.03 17.40
CA MET A 655 0.49 37.04 18.32
C MET A 655 -0.86 37.34 17.65
N CYS A 656 -1.04 37.11 16.35
CA CYS A 656 -2.39 36.95 15.82
C CYS A 656 -2.96 35.60 16.30
N GLN A 657 -3.93 35.62 17.22
CA GLN A 657 -4.65 34.42 17.61
C GLN A 657 -5.30 33.75 16.38
N ASN A 658 -4.87 32.54 16.08
CA ASN A 658 -5.49 31.67 15.08
C ASN A 658 -6.85 31.20 15.58
N GLY A 659 -7.91 31.81 15.07
CA GLY A 659 -9.24 31.21 15.02
C GLY A 659 -9.80 31.46 13.65
N ILE A 660 -9.94 30.43 12.83
CA ILE A 660 -10.71 30.47 11.57
C ILE A 660 -12.19 30.36 12.00
N PRO A 661 -13.01 31.43 11.95
CA PRO A 661 -14.36 31.42 12.53
C PRO A 661 -15.39 30.57 11.78
N SER A 662 -15.20 30.25 10.48
CA SER A 662 -16.16 29.42 9.75
C SER A 662 -15.59 28.66 8.54
N MET A 663 -16.10 27.45 8.35
CA MET A 663 -15.86 26.54 7.23
C MET A 663 -17.21 25.99 6.73
N THR A 664 -17.51 26.15 5.45
CA THR A 664 -18.68 25.52 4.83
C THR A 664 -18.25 24.28 4.05
N VAL A 665 -18.84 23.13 4.39
CA VAL A 665 -18.59 21.82 3.78
C VAL A 665 -19.86 21.37 3.07
N GLN A 666 -19.81 21.31 1.73
CA GLN A 666 -20.93 20.80 0.95
C GLN A 666 -20.67 19.35 0.53
N THR A 667 -21.62 18.44 0.79
CA THR A 667 -21.60 17.09 0.18
C THR A 667 -22.37 17.10 -1.13
N LEU A 668 -21.65 16.99 -2.25
CA LEU A 668 -22.25 16.81 -3.56
C LEU A 668 -22.42 15.31 -3.82
N ALA A 669 -23.64 14.78 -3.72
CA ALA A 669 -23.89 13.41 -4.16
C ALA A 669 -23.94 13.39 -5.70
N VAL A 670 -23.04 12.66 -6.33
CA VAL A 670 -23.20 12.24 -7.73
C VAL A 670 -23.63 10.78 -7.69
N GLY A 671 -24.84 10.51 -8.18
CA GLY A 671 -25.53 9.25 -7.97
C GLY A 671 -24.70 8.02 -8.33
N SER A 672 -24.36 7.21 -7.34
CA SER A 672 -23.98 5.82 -7.55
C SER A 672 -24.16 5.00 -6.27
N LYS A 673 -24.37 3.70 -6.45
CA LYS A 673 -24.69 2.68 -5.45
C LYS A 673 -23.57 2.37 -4.43
N ALA A 674 -22.57 3.23 -4.24
CA ALA A 674 -21.30 2.88 -3.60
C ALA A 674 -20.92 3.67 -2.33
N VAL A 675 -21.71 4.68 -1.91
CA VAL A 675 -21.50 5.32 -0.59
C VAL A 675 -22.32 4.56 0.44
N LEU A 676 -21.65 3.83 1.32
CA LEU A 676 -22.31 3.08 2.37
C LEU A 676 -22.55 3.99 3.58
N PRO A 677 -23.67 3.82 4.31
CA PRO A 677 -23.90 4.45 5.63
C PRO A 677 -22.73 4.32 6.61
N THR A 678 -21.84 3.34 6.39
CA THR A 678 -20.68 2.98 7.21
C THR A 678 -19.40 3.73 6.86
N ASP A 679 -19.36 4.51 5.77
CA ASP A 679 -18.19 5.31 5.41
C ASP A 679 -17.94 6.41 6.46
N ASN A 680 -16.68 6.78 6.72
CA ASN A 680 -16.32 7.73 7.79
C ASN A 680 -15.68 9.02 7.26
N TRP A 681 -16.05 10.17 7.84
CA TRP A 681 -15.29 11.43 7.80
C TRP A 681 -14.13 11.39 8.79
N HIS A 682 -12.94 11.78 8.35
CA HIS A 682 -11.79 12.04 9.20
C HIS A 682 -11.52 13.55 9.30
N TRP A 683 -11.62 14.07 10.51
CA TRP A 683 -11.29 15.45 10.84
C TRP A 683 -9.99 15.46 11.62
N THR A 684 -8.99 16.20 11.16
CA THR A 684 -7.68 16.31 11.80
C THR A 684 -7.39 17.76 12.15
N ALA A 685 -7.32 18.06 13.45
CA ALA A 685 -6.79 19.33 13.92
C ALA A 685 -5.27 19.33 13.75
N LEU A 686 -4.76 20.33 13.02
CA LEU A 686 -3.33 20.55 12.78
C LEU A 686 -2.64 21.17 14.01
N LEU A 687 -2.73 20.44 15.12
CA LEU A 687 -1.97 20.65 16.34
C LEU A 687 -0.61 19.94 16.23
N ASP A 688 0.34 20.25 17.11
CA ASP A 688 1.55 19.44 17.30
C ASP A 688 1.50 18.75 18.69
N PRO A 689 1.17 17.44 18.77
CA PRO A 689 0.89 16.52 17.66
C PRO A 689 -0.54 16.65 17.09
N PRO A 690 -0.78 16.24 15.82
CA PRO A 690 -2.10 16.30 15.21
C PRO A 690 -3.11 15.45 15.97
N ARG A 691 -4.34 15.92 16.08
CA ARG A 691 -5.45 15.17 16.70
C ARG A 691 -6.52 14.89 15.67
N SER A 692 -6.90 13.63 15.49
CA SER A 692 -7.89 13.23 14.50
C SER A 692 -9.11 12.57 15.14
N VAL A 693 -10.27 12.75 14.52
CA VAL A 693 -11.52 12.07 14.87
C VAL A 693 -12.21 11.54 13.61
N SER A 694 -12.76 10.34 13.71
CA SER A 694 -13.45 9.64 12.63
C SER A 694 -14.94 9.51 12.95
N LEU A 695 -15.81 9.83 12.00
CA LEU A 695 -17.26 9.83 12.21
C LEU A 695 -17.99 9.23 11.02
N PRO A 696 -19.00 8.38 11.21
CA PRO A 696 -19.83 7.90 10.11
C PRO A 696 -20.43 9.04 9.28
N LEU A 697 -20.60 8.83 7.98
CA LEU A 697 -21.13 9.82 7.03
C LEU A 697 -22.52 10.33 7.44
N LEU A 698 -23.29 9.46 8.10
CA LEU A 698 -24.62 9.72 8.65
C LEU A 698 -24.59 10.14 10.12
N THR A 699 -23.60 10.93 10.54
CA THR A 699 -23.56 11.44 11.91
C THR A 699 -24.50 12.63 12.08
N SER A 700 -25.16 12.71 13.24
CA SER A 700 -25.97 13.88 13.57
C SER A 700 -25.08 15.11 13.78
N PRO A 701 -25.60 16.34 13.58
CA PRO A 701 -24.86 17.57 13.90
C PRO A 701 -24.31 17.60 15.32
N TYR A 702 -25.03 16.99 16.27
CA TYR A 702 -24.59 16.84 17.65
C TYR A 702 -23.38 15.92 17.79
N ALA A 703 -23.37 14.76 17.12
CA ALA A 703 -22.25 13.83 17.15
C ALA A 703 -20.99 14.46 16.52
N LEU A 704 -21.15 15.19 15.42
CA LEU A 704 -20.05 15.92 14.78
C LEU A 704 -19.54 17.06 15.68
N LYS A 705 -20.43 17.82 16.34
CA LYS A 705 -20.04 18.83 17.33
C LYS A 705 -19.17 18.23 18.44
N GLN A 706 -19.61 17.13 19.03
CA GLN A 706 -18.88 16.47 20.12
C GLN A 706 -17.52 15.96 19.68
N ALA A 707 -17.42 15.42 18.47
CA ALA A 707 -16.14 14.97 17.91
C ALA A 707 -15.20 16.12 17.55
N LEU A 708 -15.69 17.25 17.04
CA LEU A 708 -14.83 18.42 16.84
C LEU A 708 -14.30 18.97 18.17
N HIS A 709 -15.09 18.88 19.24
CA HIS A 709 -14.63 19.20 20.59
C HIS A 709 -13.48 18.29 21.08
N THR A 710 -13.44 17.01 20.70
CA THR A 710 -12.34 16.11 21.13
C THR A 710 -10.99 16.44 20.49
N ILE A 711 -11.00 17.11 19.33
CA ILE A 711 -9.79 17.60 18.65
C ILE A 711 -9.49 19.07 18.95
N GLY A 712 -10.15 19.66 19.96
CA GLY A 712 -9.86 21.01 20.45
C GLY A 712 -10.51 22.14 19.66
N ALA A 713 -11.53 21.85 18.85
CA ALA A 713 -12.33 22.86 18.17
C ALA A 713 -13.69 23.03 18.87
N THR A 714 -14.06 24.25 19.23
CA THR A 714 -15.45 24.59 19.55
C THR A 714 -16.17 24.86 18.24
N ALA A 715 -17.20 24.09 17.90
CA ALA A 715 -17.92 24.24 16.65
C ALA A 715 -19.43 24.42 16.86
N ASP A 716 -20.03 25.33 16.11
CA ASP A 716 -21.46 25.42 15.87
C ASP A 716 -21.78 24.90 14.48
N LEU A 717 -22.74 23.98 14.43
CA LEU A 717 -23.11 23.28 13.22
C LEU A 717 -24.56 23.57 12.86
N SER A 718 -24.77 23.94 11.60
CA SER A 718 -26.09 23.98 11.00
C SER A 718 -26.10 23.17 9.71
N THR A 719 -27.16 22.40 9.51
CA THR A 719 -27.42 21.68 8.26
C THR A 719 -28.49 22.41 7.46
N SER A 720 -28.29 22.50 6.15
CA SER A 720 -29.25 23.03 5.18
C SER A 720 -29.34 22.11 3.97
N ASP A 721 -30.47 22.13 3.27
CA ASP A 721 -30.66 21.46 1.97
C ASP A 721 -30.46 19.94 1.97
N CYS A 722 -30.92 19.25 3.02
CA CYS A 722 -30.90 17.79 3.08
C CYS A 722 -31.98 17.17 2.16
N LEU A 723 -31.61 16.76 0.95
CA LEU A 723 -32.52 16.09 0.01
C LEU A 723 -32.47 14.56 0.20
N THR A 724 -33.58 13.99 0.68
CA THR A 724 -33.83 12.54 0.69
C THR A 724 -34.37 12.10 -0.67
N PRO A 725 -34.00 10.91 -1.21
CA PRO A 725 -33.19 9.84 -0.63
C PRO A 725 -31.67 9.93 -0.92
N THR A 726 -31.20 11.01 -1.54
CA THR A 726 -29.83 11.13 -2.06
C THR A 726 -28.76 11.48 -1.02
N LEU A 727 -29.15 11.80 0.22
CA LEU A 727 -28.24 12.20 1.32
C LEU A 727 -27.35 13.42 0.98
N GLN A 728 -27.76 14.24 0.00
CA GLN A 728 -27.14 15.54 -0.25
C GLN A 728 -27.51 16.47 0.90
N CYS A 729 -26.55 16.93 1.69
CA CYS A 729 -26.74 17.89 2.75
C CYS A 729 -25.62 18.94 2.68
N THR A 730 -25.95 20.21 2.85
CA THR A 730 -24.94 21.24 3.04
C THR A 730 -24.70 21.41 4.54
N TRP A 731 -23.46 21.22 4.98
CA TRP A 731 -23.04 21.39 6.37
C TRP A 731 -22.29 22.72 6.50
N THR A 732 -22.80 23.62 7.33
CA THR A 732 -22.06 24.84 7.69
C THR A 732 -21.50 24.66 9.09
N ILE A 733 -20.18 24.75 9.22
CA ILE A 733 -19.45 24.54 10.47
C ILE A 733 -18.75 25.85 10.81
N SER A 734 -19.33 26.61 11.73
CA SER A 734 -18.62 27.72 12.37
C SER A 734 -17.76 27.13 13.47
N TYR A 735 -16.45 27.34 13.48
CA TYR A 735 -15.60 26.78 14.53
C TYR A 735 -14.62 27.81 15.07
N SER A 736 -14.09 27.58 16.26
CA SER A 736 -12.96 28.32 16.80
C SER A 736 -11.99 27.31 17.39
N GLY A 737 -10.76 27.31 16.88
CA GLY A 737 -9.74 26.34 17.26
C GLY A 737 -8.64 26.22 16.21
N PRO A 738 -7.78 25.19 16.36
CA PRO A 738 -6.70 24.91 15.42
C PRO A 738 -7.23 24.64 14.00
N PRO A 739 -6.44 24.89 12.94
CA PRO A 739 -6.83 24.57 11.57
C PRO A 739 -7.28 23.10 11.45
N LEU A 740 -8.40 22.88 10.76
CA LEU A 740 -8.97 21.54 10.54
C LEU A 740 -8.68 21.08 9.11
N GLN A 741 -8.10 19.90 8.97
CA GLN A 741 -8.04 19.15 7.71
C GLN A 741 -9.14 18.09 7.71
N VAL A 742 -9.95 18.06 6.66
CA VAL A 742 -11.05 17.11 6.52
C VAL A 742 -10.74 16.17 5.36
N SER A 743 -10.89 14.87 5.59
CA SER A 743 -10.71 13.83 4.58
C SER A 743 -11.77 12.75 4.76
N LEU A 744 -12.00 11.94 3.73
CA LEU A 744 -12.84 10.75 3.84
C LEU A 744 -11.95 9.54 4.10
N GLY A 745 -12.44 8.61 4.92
CA GLY A 745 -11.77 7.32 5.15
C GLY A 745 -11.71 6.48 3.88
N PRO A 746 -10.94 5.39 3.88
CA PRO A 746 -10.86 4.49 2.74
C PRO A 746 -12.27 4.00 2.38
N THR A 747 -12.80 4.47 1.26
CA THR A 747 -14.08 4.02 0.72
C THR A 747 -13.85 2.71 -0.04
N THR A 748 -14.71 1.71 0.18
CA THR A 748 -14.63 0.41 -0.51
C THR A 748 -15.04 0.49 -2.00
N GLY A 749 -15.29 1.69 -2.53
CA GLY A 749 -15.62 1.94 -3.93
C GLY A 749 -14.85 3.12 -4.51
N ALA A 750 -14.61 3.05 -5.82
CA ALA A 750 -13.94 4.06 -6.65
C ALA A 750 -14.80 5.32 -6.90
N LEU A 751 -15.39 5.89 -5.84
CA LEU A 751 -16.16 7.12 -5.93
C LEU A 751 -15.46 8.27 -5.21
N GLN A 752 -15.03 9.28 -5.96
CA GLN A 752 -14.65 10.57 -5.39
C GLN A 752 -15.90 11.33 -4.95
N LEU A 753 -16.16 11.35 -3.64
CA LEU A 753 -16.95 12.42 -3.03
C LEU A 753 -16.16 13.73 -3.16
N GLN A 754 -16.62 14.62 -4.05
CA GLN A 754 -16.11 15.99 -4.08
C GLN A 754 -16.57 16.72 -2.81
N HIS A 755 -15.63 17.01 -1.92
CA HIS A 755 -15.81 18.02 -0.89
C HIS A 755 -15.27 19.35 -1.42
N ARG A 756 -16.02 20.43 -1.24
CA ARG A 756 -15.59 21.77 -1.59
C ARG A 756 -15.65 22.64 -0.34
N VAL A 757 -14.51 23.15 0.10
CA VAL A 757 -14.45 24.24 1.09
C VAL A 757 -14.88 25.50 0.36
N LEU A 758 -16.08 25.99 0.63
CA LEU A 758 -16.65 27.10 -0.16
C LEU A 758 -16.03 28.46 0.21
N SER A 759 -15.56 28.62 1.46
CA SER A 759 -14.85 29.82 1.94
C SER A 759 -14.20 29.56 3.30
N GLN A 760 -13.05 30.22 3.56
CA GLN A 760 -12.51 30.47 4.89
C GLN A 760 -12.50 31.98 5.11
N GLY A 761 -13.33 32.49 6.02
CA GLY A 761 -13.38 33.92 6.33
C GLY A 761 -12.57 34.22 7.60
N ALA A 762 -11.63 35.16 7.55
CA ALA A 762 -11.03 35.73 8.77
C ALA A 762 -11.85 36.95 9.21
N LEU A 763 -12.40 36.93 10.43
CA LEU A 763 -12.99 38.15 11.03
C LEU A 763 -11.87 38.96 11.68
N SER A 764 -11.59 40.13 11.10
CA SER A 764 -10.69 41.11 11.71
C SER A 764 -11.39 41.78 12.90
N ILE A 765 -11.22 41.24 14.11
CA ILE A 765 -11.57 41.96 15.33
C ILE A 765 -10.32 42.68 15.83
N CYS A 766 -10.13 43.92 15.35
CA CYS A 766 -9.20 44.84 15.99
C CYS A 766 -9.89 45.46 17.22
N ILE A 767 -9.49 45.04 18.42
CA ILE A 767 -9.81 45.80 19.63
C ILE A 767 -8.90 47.03 19.62
N ALA A 768 -9.49 48.22 19.43
CA ALA A 768 -8.77 49.48 19.51
C ALA A 768 -8.13 49.62 20.90
N PRO A 769 -6.89 50.12 21.02
CA PRO A 769 -6.30 50.41 22.31
C PRO A 769 -7.12 51.50 22.99
N LEU A 770 -7.67 51.19 24.18
CA LEU A 770 -8.25 52.20 25.07
C LEU A 770 -7.12 53.14 25.51
N THR A 771 -7.22 54.41 25.11
CA THR A 771 -6.50 55.54 25.70
C THR A 771 -7.11 55.94 27.03
#